data_AF-A0A925Q0A1-F1
#
_entry.id   AF-A0A925Q0A1-F1
#
_cell.length_a   1.000
_cell.length_b   1.000
_cell.length_c   1.000
_cell.angle_alpha   90.00
_cell.angle_beta   90.00
_cell.angle_gamma   90.00
#
_symmetry.space_group_name_H-M   'P 1'
#
loop_
_entity.id
_entity.type
_entity.pdbx_description
1 polymer ?
#
loop_
_entity_poly.entity_id
_entity_poly.type
_entity_poly.pdbx_seq_one_letter_code
_entity_poly.pdbx_strand_id
1 'polypeptide(L)'
;MPILETAALLLAGLAYLTLLGYPVVRLTLPEDLREEYAHVIAPGVGYMVLCLFAFALSGGARIGAPAASLIVSAVMAAATVILVVRDWRAGRLRRAGVRSRVLHVAILIAPLELALLWPFFVNGADTYLGAVNPDYFAGLVDDYFLQKGHSVADFTKGRDTFHPLDYLAGSISSSGRFASGLVAIAFSKMTGLDLRTTLTLSIALFMSCLPLAMYFFSRVVFGLDRVGARMAAWLIGISTPVAMSYLYFYLGQNSGLAALPLTLAAGFLLLTRPDARLVVLFTLLVNALLVVYLGMLPYAVAPLGVLGLYLLATRRLSWKWLGLMLAGFAAVSLAVNFAMLQSIYAMVRGWSNVIGQTLQGQYFLDFLTEAFFPMFLGAVIYPLKTSWYYAVFQPEAVAATMVAAVTILVGFAILWFAWRWLRQADPVRTVTVVAAIAIYAAVWWVYSFQRQYGYAVFKMSSWLQFMVVPFVAYAWMALRSPGPGTPAGWKRAAFAAGFALYVVANFVGTTEYGIKGMGNTVARAYIVNSFQMSGNRDYFGLAGEVGRHVAKDESVGLAFVDSIQNFWVAYYLRDQRISLLAHENIPGDDENLPDVMTNKLVDYYGNVREANNVFFHGAEDQYYLTWNESHLNHDIVEPRFSSPPVWKDRTFRLFRSADNPDMVFSGRGFYRMEYETDRTLNYWWPERSRWSAQGGEVYLLRPAAPGTPRRIAFDLIVGYEHREDARNVELWANKVKFDEVRITSAGRYVSKPFVPAADVTKIVIRIRERVPPGKRPLPLWNRDIPLDYRQLNALLSNIHVLREGESVPQPAGCPRALRGTEILRCPRAYNGVQIDGWIGRKASLVMVADATARKAVMKGFVPGTLGFTFPYRITFNVNGAETVSEVAKPGDFTLEIPVAAAQGEVAIDIVPAQASDRTEEFSVRHKLVTQAFRLDSVELQ
;
A
#
# COMPACT_ATOMS: atom_id res chain seq x y z
N MET A 1 -10.65 -20.77 -16.99
CA MET A 1 -10.93 -21.71 -15.88
C MET A 1 -11.10 -21.02 -14.51
N PRO A 2 -10.23 -20.07 -14.06
CA PRO A 2 -10.30 -19.54 -12.68
C PRO A 2 -11.56 -18.72 -12.34
N ILE A 3 -12.17 -18.03 -13.33
CA ILE A 3 -13.37 -17.20 -13.11
C ILE A 3 -14.55 -18.02 -12.56
N LEU A 4 -14.86 -19.17 -13.18
CA LEU A 4 -16.04 -19.98 -12.79
C LEU A 4 -15.85 -20.62 -11.42
N GLU A 5 -14.64 -21.12 -11.14
CA GLU A 5 -14.29 -21.70 -9.84
C GLU A 5 -14.37 -20.64 -8.73
N THR A 6 -13.77 -19.48 -8.96
CA THR A 6 -13.79 -18.36 -8.01
C THR A 6 -15.21 -17.84 -7.77
N ALA A 7 -16.02 -17.73 -8.82
CA ALA A 7 -17.43 -17.39 -8.69
C ALA A 7 -18.21 -18.45 -7.90
N ALA A 8 -17.96 -19.74 -8.14
CA ALA A 8 -18.59 -20.82 -7.39
C ALA A 8 -18.20 -20.78 -5.90
N LEU A 9 -16.94 -20.53 -5.57
CA LEU A 9 -16.46 -20.38 -4.20
C LEU A 9 -17.09 -19.16 -3.49
N LEU A 10 -17.21 -18.02 -4.18
CA LEU A 10 -17.87 -16.83 -3.64
C LEU A 10 -19.36 -17.10 -3.37
N LEU A 11 -20.06 -17.74 -4.31
CA LEU A 11 -21.46 -18.12 -4.14
C LEU A 11 -21.65 -19.12 -2.98
N ALA A 12 -20.76 -20.11 -2.87
CA ALA A 12 -20.77 -21.06 -1.75
C ALA A 12 -20.53 -20.35 -0.41
N GLY A 13 -19.58 -19.41 -0.36
CA GLY A 13 -19.34 -18.57 0.81
C GLY A 13 -20.55 -17.70 1.18
N LEU A 14 -21.19 -17.04 0.22
CA LEU A 14 -22.39 -16.25 0.46
C LEU A 14 -23.56 -17.12 0.96
N ALA A 15 -23.74 -18.31 0.39
CA ALA A 15 -24.74 -19.27 0.84
C ALA A 15 -24.46 -19.75 2.28
N TYR A 16 -23.19 -20.03 2.58
CA TYR A 16 -22.73 -20.41 3.90
C TYR A 16 -23.01 -19.30 4.94
N LEU A 17 -22.62 -18.05 4.66
CA LEU A 17 -22.90 -16.92 5.54
C LEU A 17 -24.41 -16.68 5.70
N THR A 18 -25.19 -16.82 4.63
CA THR A 18 -26.66 -16.73 4.70
C THR A 18 -27.23 -17.79 5.64
N LEU A 19 -26.74 -19.03 5.53
CA LEU A 19 -27.13 -20.12 6.40
C LEU A 19 -26.77 -19.82 7.85
N LEU A 20 -25.59 -19.28 8.14
CA LEU A 20 -25.23 -18.92 9.53
C LEU A 20 -26.07 -17.76 10.08
N GLY A 21 -26.43 -16.77 9.26
CA GLY A 21 -27.21 -15.61 9.72
C GLY A 21 -28.71 -15.86 9.79
N TYR A 22 -29.23 -16.84 9.06
CA TYR A 22 -30.66 -17.11 8.95
C TYR A 22 -31.36 -17.31 10.31
N PRO A 23 -30.83 -18.09 11.27
CA PRO A 23 -31.48 -18.31 12.56
C PRO A 23 -31.60 -17.03 13.37
N VAL A 24 -30.51 -16.25 13.43
CA VAL A 24 -30.49 -14.98 14.17
C VAL A 24 -31.52 -14.05 13.58
N VAL A 25 -31.44 -13.76 12.27
CA VAL A 25 -32.40 -12.87 11.60
C VAL A 25 -33.84 -13.36 11.77
N ARG A 26 -34.10 -14.66 11.64
CA ARG A 26 -35.45 -15.21 11.73
C ARG A 26 -36.04 -15.11 13.14
N LEU A 27 -35.21 -15.22 14.18
CA LEU A 27 -35.64 -15.17 15.58
C LEU A 27 -35.68 -13.73 16.13
N THR A 28 -34.76 -12.87 15.67
CA THR A 28 -34.54 -11.54 16.26
C THR A 28 -35.10 -10.37 15.44
N LEU A 29 -35.36 -10.54 14.14
CA LEU A 29 -36.00 -9.50 13.34
C LEU A 29 -37.54 -9.57 13.48
N PRO A 30 -38.25 -8.45 13.69
CA PRO A 30 -39.72 -8.40 13.70
C PRO A 30 -40.35 -8.88 12.39
N GLU A 31 -41.54 -9.51 12.45
CA GLU A 31 -42.14 -10.25 11.32
C GLU A 31 -42.40 -9.40 10.08
N ASP A 32 -42.89 -8.18 10.28
CA ASP A 32 -43.17 -7.22 9.21
C ASP A 32 -41.90 -6.74 8.48
N LEU A 33 -40.74 -6.80 9.15
CA LEU A 33 -39.44 -6.46 8.55
C LEU A 33 -38.79 -7.66 7.87
N ARG A 34 -39.15 -8.90 8.25
CA ARG A 34 -38.52 -10.12 7.72
C ARG A 34 -38.74 -10.30 6.24
N GLU A 35 -39.93 -9.98 5.73
CA GLU A 35 -40.25 -10.23 4.33
C GLU A 35 -39.36 -9.41 3.37
N GLU A 36 -39.06 -8.16 3.73
CA GLU A 36 -38.26 -7.27 2.90
C GLU A 36 -36.76 -7.45 3.14
N TYR A 37 -36.33 -7.66 4.38
CA TYR A 37 -34.91 -7.49 4.74
C TYR A 37 -34.18 -8.78 5.11
N ALA A 38 -34.88 -9.86 5.47
CA ALA A 38 -34.22 -11.02 6.07
C ALA A 38 -33.15 -11.64 5.16
N HIS A 39 -33.44 -11.80 3.86
CA HIS A 39 -32.48 -12.35 2.89
C HIS A 39 -31.35 -11.39 2.54
N VAL A 40 -31.53 -10.08 2.77
CA VAL A 40 -30.50 -9.07 2.49
C VAL A 40 -29.48 -9.02 3.63
N ILE A 41 -29.94 -9.02 4.88
CA ILE A 41 -29.04 -8.87 6.03
C ILE A 41 -28.45 -10.19 6.52
N ALA A 42 -29.03 -11.35 6.15
CA ALA A 42 -28.58 -12.65 6.63
C ALA A 42 -27.08 -12.93 6.37
N PRO A 43 -26.49 -12.68 5.19
CA PRO A 43 -25.05 -12.89 5.00
C PRO A 43 -24.19 -12.05 5.96
N GLY A 44 -24.53 -10.77 6.11
CA GLY A 44 -23.81 -9.85 6.99
C GLY A 44 -23.91 -10.23 8.47
N VAL A 45 -25.14 -10.57 8.92
CA VAL A 45 -25.37 -11.10 10.27
C VAL A 45 -24.62 -12.42 10.48
N GLY A 46 -24.58 -13.27 9.47
CA GLY A 46 -23.96 -14.60 9.55
C GLY A 46 -22.47 -14.57 9.87
N TYR A 47 -21.69 -13.76 9.15
CA TYR A 47 -20.26 -13.67 9.47
C TYR A 47 -20.03 -12.99 10.81
N MET A 48 -20.80 -11.95 11.15
CA MET A 48 -20.67 -11.24 12.43
C MET A 48 -20.94 -12.18 13.61
N VAL A 49 -21.98 -13.00 13.50
CA VAL A 49 -22.36 -13.99 14.51
C VAL A 49 -21.35 -15.12 14.60
N LEU A 50 -20.82 -15.61 13.47
CA LEU A 50 -19.75 -16.59 13.46
C LEU A 50 -18.53 -16.05 14.21
N CYS A 51 -18.07 -14.85 13.86
CA CYS A 51 -16.92 -14.21 14.50
C CYS A 51 -17.14 -14.07 16.01
N LEU A 52 -18.30 -13.55 16.43
CA LEU A 52 -18.62 -13.34 17.83
C LEU A 52 -18.63 -14.64 18.64
N PHE A 53 -19.41 -15.63 18.21
CA PHE A 53 -19.55 -16.86 18.99
C PHE A 53 -18.31 -17.74 18.90
N ALA A 54 -17.62 -17.79 17.76
CA ALA A 54 -16.39 -18.57 17.65
C ALA A 54 -15.28 -17.95 18.48
N PHE A 55 -15.16 -16.61 18.48
CA PHE A 55 -14.22 -15.90 19.35
C PHE A 55 -14.56 -16.13 20.82
N ALA A 56 -15.84 -16.01 21.20
CA ALA A 56 -16.28 -16.21 22.58
C ALA A 56 -16.06 -17.63 23.09
N LEU A 57 -16.39 -18.63 22.26
CA LEU A 57 -16.17 -20.03 22.58
C LEU A 57 -14.68 -20.35 22.64
N SER A 58 -13.89 -19.84 21.70
CA SER A 58 -12.46 -20.11 21.65
C SER A 58 -11.73 -19.51 22.85
N GLY A 59 -11.93 -18.23 23.16
CA GLY A 59 -11.21 -17.58 24.26
C GLY A 59 -11.76 -17.97 25.63
N GLY A 60 -13.08 -18.15 25.75
CA GLY A 60 -13.74 -18.39 27.02
C GLY A 60 -13.62 -19.83 27.50
N ALA A 61 -13.80 -20.79 26.59
CA ALA A 61 -13.65 -22.22 26.90
C ALA A 61 -12.24 -22.76 26.57
N ARG A 62 -11.32 -21.89 26.11
CA ARG A 62 -9.98 -22.26 25.62
C ARG A 62 -9.99 -23.36 24.56
N ILE A 63 -11.07 -23.42 23.77
CA ILE A 63 -11.16 -24.34 22.63
C ILE A 63 -10.35 -23.74 21.47
N GLY A 64 -9.59 -24.58 20.78
CA GLY A 64 -8.85 -24.15 19.59
C GLY A 64 -9.78 -23.47 18.57
N ALA A 65 -9.35 -22.35 18.00
CA ALA A 65 -10.17 -21.53 17.12
C ALA A 65 -10.83 -22.31 15.94
N PRO A 66 -10.16 -23.32 15.32
CA PRO A 66 -10.80 -24.14 14.29
C PRO A 66 -11.99 -24.95 14.81
N ALA A 67 -11.83 -25.59 15.96
CA ALA A 67 -12.90 -26.38 16.57
C ALA A 67 -14.06 -25.47 17.01
N ALA A 68 -13.76 -24.33 17.64
CA ALA A 68 -14.78 -23.35 18.02
C ALA A 68 -15.57 -22.85 16.81
N SER A 69 -14.89 -22.53 15.71
CA SER A 69 -15.52 -22.08 14.47
C SER A 69 -16.43 -23.15 13.86
N LEU A 70 -15.99 -24.41 13.82
CA LEU A 70 -16.80 -25.52 13.30
C LEU A 70 -18.01 -25.82 14.19
N ILE A 71 -17.86 -25.81 15.51
CA ILE A 71 -18.96 -26.02 16.46
C ILE A 71 -20.05 -24.96 16.24
N VAL A 72 -19.67 -23.68 16.20
CA VAL A 72 -20.62 -22.58 15.96
C VAL A 72 -21.29 -22.75 14.61
N SER A 73 -20.53 -23.10 13.58
CA SER A 73 -21.06 -23.32 12.23
C SER A 73 -22.09 -24.45 12.19
N ALA A 74 -21.79 -25.59 12.84
CA ALA A 74 -22.69 -26.73 12.93
C ALA A 74 -23.97 -26.40 13.71
N VAL A 75 -23.87 -25.69 14.84
CA VAL A 75 -25.03 -25.27 15.63
C VAL A 75 -25.94 -24.34 14.83
N MET A 76 -25.37 -23.34 14.16
CA MET A 76 -26.14 -22.40 13.33
C MET A 76 -26.74 -23.08 12.09
N ALA A 77 -26.03 -24.03 11.48
CA ALA A 77 -26.54 -24.85 10.39
C ALA A 77 -27.74 -25.70 10.83
N ALA A 78 -27.62 -26.40 11.96
CA ALA A 78 -28.72 -27.19 12.52
C ALA A 78 -29.94 -26.32 12.85
N ALA A 79 -29.73 -25.16 13.49
CA ALA A 79 -30.81 -24.20 13.76
C ALA A 79 -31.48 -23.72 12.46
N THR A 80 -30.70 -23.50 11.40
CA THR A 80 -31.23 -23.14 10.08
C THR A 80 -32.11 -24.22 9.49
N VAL A 81 -31.65 -25.47 9.50
CA VAL A 81 -32.43 -26.60 9.00
C VAL A 81 -33.76 -26.71 9.76
N ILE A 82 -33.72 -26.62 11.10
CA ILE A 82 -34.93 -26.66 11.94
C ILE A 82 -35.91 -25.55 11.55
N LEU A 83 -35.42 -24.32 11.41
CA LEU A 83 -36.27 -23.16 11.10
C LEU A 83 -36.80 -23.19 9.66
N VAL A 84 -35.98 -23.62 8.70
CA VAL A 84 -36.39 -23.80 7.30
C VAL A 84 -37.46 -24.88 7.17
N VAL A 85 -37.29 -26.03 7.83
CA VAL A 85 -38.30 -27.11 7.86
C VAL A 85 -39.60 -26.60 8.49
N ARG A 86 -39.51 -25.88 9.60
CA ARG A 86 -40.68 -25.27 10.26
C ARG A 86 -41.41 -24.30 9.33
N ASP A 87 -40.67 -23.41 8.67
CA ASP A 87 -41.24 -22.40 7.78
C ASP A 87 -41.79 -23.00 6.48
N TRP A 88 -41.16 -24.07 5.97
CA TRP A 88 -41.67 -24.86 4.85
C TRP A 88 -42.99 -25.53 5.19
N ARG A 89 -43.06 -26.24 6.33
CA ARG A 89 -44.31 -26.87 6.82
C ARG A 89 -45.41 -25.84 7.06
N ALA A 90 -45.06 -24.64 7.50
CA ALA A 90 -46.00 -23.55 7.70
C ALA A 90 -46.40 -22.81 6.39
N GLY A 91 -45.94 -23.27 5.21
CA GLY A 91 -46.24 -22.64 3.92
C GLY A 91 -45.62 -21.24 3.72
N ARG A 92 -44.71 -20.82 4.61
CA ARG A 92 -44.06 -19.50 4.61
C ARG A 92 -42.86 -19.44 3.64
N LEU A 93 -42.33 -20.58 3.23
CA LEU A 93 -41.28 -20.72 2.21
C LEU A 93 -41.86 -21.28 0.91
N ARG A 94 -42.12 -20.40 -0.08
CA ARG A 94 -42.51 -20.80 -1.45
C ARG A 94 -41.28 -20.75 -2.37
N ARG A 95 -41.10 -21.75 -3.24
CA ARG A 95 -39.97 -21.82 -4.21
C ARG A 95 -39.79 -20.55 -5.04
N ALA A 96 -40.88 -20.00 -5.58
CA ALA A 96 -40.85 -18.74 -6.35
C ALA A 96 -40.33 -17.55 -5.51
N GLY A 97 -40.69 -17.50 -4.23
CA GLY A 97 -40.21 -16.48 -3.29
C GLY A 97 -38.71 -16.60 -3.00
N VAL A 98 -38.20 -17.83 -2.86
CA VAL A 98 -36.75 -18.07 -2.68
C VAL A 98 -35.97 -17.60 -3.91
N ARG A 99 -36.39 -17.99 -5.12
CA ARG A 99 -35.74 -17.54 -6.37
C ARG A 99 -35.72 -16.02 -6.48
N SER A 100 -36.83 -15.35 -6.20
CA SER A 100 -36.89 -13.88 -6.24
C SER A 100 -35.96 -13.22 -5.22
N ARG A 101 -35.81 -13.80 -4.02
CA ARG A 101 -34.91 -13.27 -2.97
C ARG A 101 -33.44 -13.44 -3.35
N VAL A 102 -33.06 -14.61 -3.86
CA VAL A 102 -31.70 -14.87 -4.35
C VAL A 102 -31.35 -13.94 -5.51
N LEU A 103 -32.27 -13.77 -6.48
CA LEU A 103 -32.08 -12.84 -7.58
C LEU A 103 -31.94 -11.40 -7.09
N HIS A 104 -32.70 -11.01 -6.06
CA HIS A 104 -32.58 -9.67 -5.48
C HIS A 104 -31.20 -9.43 -4.86
N VAL A 105 -30.67 -10.40 -4.10
CA VAL A 105 -29.29 -10.32 -3.56
C VAL A 105 -28.28 -10.20 -4.69
N ALA A 106 -28.36 -11.06 -5.71
CA ALA A 106 -27.46 -11.04 -6.86
C ALA A 106 -27.47 -9.69 -7.58
N ILE A 107 -28.65 -9.09 -7.80
CA ILE A 107 -28.79 -7.77 -8.44
C ILE A 107 -28.16 -6.65 -7.59
N LEU A 108 -28.26 -6.73 -6.26
CA LEU A 108 -27.72 -5.70 -5.37
C LEU A 108 -26.18 -5.72 -5.36
N ILE A 109 -25.56 -6.90 -5.38
CA ILE A 109 -24.11 -7.04 -5.33
C ILE A 109 -23.42 -6.90 -6.69
N ALA A 110 -24.14 -7.14 -7.79
CA ALA A 110 -23.55 -7.23 -9.14
C ALA A 110 -22.61 -6.07 -9.54
N PRO A 111 -22.91 -4.77 -9.28
CA PRO A 111 -21.96 -3.71 -9.62
C PRO A 111 -20.63 -3.79 -8.87
N LEU A 112 -20.65 -4.23 -7.61
CA LEU A 112 -19.43 -4.47 -6.84
C LEU A 112 -18.64 -5.64 -7.43
N GLU A 113 -19.32 -6.73 -7.78
CA GLU A 113 -18.69 -7.90 -8.39
C GLU A 113 -18.01 -7.55 -9.73
N LEU A 114 -18.67 -6.72 -10.55
CA LEU A 114 -18.21 -6.36 -11.89
C LEU A 114 -17.17 -5.23 -11.90
N ALA A 115 -17.30 -4.23 -11.04
CA ALA A 115 -16.40 -3.07 -11.05
C ALA A 115 -15.21 -3.26 -10.11
N LEU A 116 -15.41 -3.85 -8.94
CA LEU A 116 -14.38 -3.97 -7.91
C LEU A 116 -13.72 -5.36 -7.87
N LEU A 117 -14.52 -6.44 -7.93
CA LEU A 117 -14.01 -7.81 -7.75
C LEU A 117 -13.61 -8.50 -9.05
N TRP A 118 -13.69 -7.84 -10.21
CA TRP A 118 -13.23 -8.42 -11.48
C TRP A 118 -11.77 -8.91 -11.45
N PRO A 119 -10.78 -8.23 -10.81
CA PRO A 119 -9.40 -8.73 -10.75
C PRO A 119 -9.28 -10.02 -9.94
N PHE A 120 -10.11 -10.15 -8.89
CA PHE A 120 -10.22 -11.35 -8.07
C PHE A 120 -10.77 -12.52 -8.89
N PHE A 121 -11.78 -12.30 -9.72
CA PHE A 121 -12.29 -13.34 -10.62
C PHE A 121 -11.29 -13.72 -11.73
N VAL A 122 -10.58 -12.74 -12.30
CA VAL A 122 -9.61 -12.97 -13.39
C VAL A 122 -8.41 -13.76 -12.90
N ASN A 123 -7.80 -13.37 -11.78
CA ASN A 123 -6.62 -14.05 -11.23
C ASN A 123 -6.99 -15.34 -10.49
N GLY A 124 -8.16 -15.35 -9.83
CA GLY A 124 -8.62 -16.43 -8.98
C GLY A 124 -8.44 -16.14 -7.49
N ALA A 125 -9.30 -16.71 -6.66
CA ALA A 125 -9.24 -16.57 -5.20
C ALA A 125 -7.94 -17.11 -4.59
N ASP A 126 -7.35 -18.11 -5.24
CA ASP A 126 -6.09 -18.72 -4.88
C ASP A 126 -4.93 -17.76 -5.05
N THR A 127 -4.88 -16.94 -6.11
CA THR A 127 -3.69 -16.13 -6.43
C THR A 127 -3.84 -14.63 -6.16
N TYR A 128 -5.04 -14.05 -6.13
CA TYR A 128 -5.23 -12.59 -6.01
C TYR A 128 -4.88 -11.99 -4.64
N LEU A 129 -3.98 -10.99 -4.58
CA LEU A 129 -3.47 -10.39 -3.33
C LEU A 129 -3.67 -8.87 -3.20
N GLY A 130 -4.39 -8.24 -4.13
CA GLY A 130 -4.54 -6.78 -4.18
C GLY A 130 -3.17 -6.08 -4.24
N ALA A 131 -2.91 -5.15 -3.33
CA ALA A 131 -1.66 -4.39 -3.23
C ALA A 131 -0.56 -5.08 -2.40
N VAL A 132 -0.85 -6.28 -1.85
CA VAL A 132 0.08 -7.02 -0.99
C VAL A 132 0.48 -6.20 0.26
N ASN A 133 -0.44 -6.11 1.23
CA ASN A 133 -0.32 -5.23 2.40
C ASN A 133 0.17 -5.98 3.66
N PRO A 134 1.03 -5.37 4.50
CA PRO A 134 1.40 -5.89 5.82
C PRO A 134 0.22 -6.31 6.72
N ASP A 135 -0.89 -5.57 6.74
CA ASP A 135 -2.07 -5.91 7.58
C ASP A 135 -2.68 -7.26 7.18
N TYR A 136 -2.69 -7.58 5.88
CA TYR A 136 -3.15 -8.89 5.40
C TYR A 136 -2.21 -10.00 5.87
N PHE A 137 -0.90 -9.77 5.75
CA PHE A 137 0.10 -10.76 6.16
C PHE A 137 0.07 -11.00 7.68
N ALA A 138 -0.08 -9.94 8.48
CA ALA A 138 -0.26 -10.06 9.92
C ALA A 138 -1.49 -10.90 10.28
N GLY A 139 -2.62 -10.69 9.58
CA GLY A 139 -3.81 -11.53 9.71
C GLY A 139 -3.56 -12.99 9.33
N LEU A 140 -2.82 -13.24 8.23
CA LEU A 140 -2.47 -14.59 7.80
C LEU A 140 -1.57 -15.32 8.82
N VAL A 141 -0.59 -14.63 9.40
CA VAL A 141 0.29 -15.19 10.44
C VAL A 141 -0.48 -15.55 11.71
N ASP A 142 -1.41 -14.68 12.13
CA ASP A 142 -2.26 -14.97 13.29
C ASP A 142 -3.23 -16.14 13.00
N ASP A 143 -3.87 -16.14 11.83
CA ASP A 143 -4.77 -17.22 11.44
C ASP A 143 -4.03 -18.56 11.31
N TYR A 144 -2.79 -18.55 10.82
CA TYR A 144 -1.93 -19.74 10.76
C TYR A 144 -1.61 -20.29 12.15
N PHE A 145 -1.30 -19.41 13.11
CA PHE A 145 -1.15 -19.78 14.52
C PHE A 145 -2.44 -20.42 15.06
N LEU A 146 -3.59 -19.77 14.88
CA LEU A 146 -4.87 -20.27 15.35
C LEU A 146 -5.26 -21.60 14.68
N GLN A 147 -4.92 -21.79 13.40
CA GLN A 147 -5.20 -23.02 12.66
C GLN A 147 -4.49 -24.27 13.23
N LYS A 148 -3.38 -24.08 13.95
CA LYS A 148 -2.65 -25.14 14.68
C LYS A 148 -3.37 -25.61 15.96
N GLY A 149 -4.56 -25.08 16.25
CA GLY A 149 -5.38 -25.52 17.39
C GLY A 149 -5.28 -24.60 18.61
N HIS A 150 -4.60 -23.46 18.49
CA HIS A 150 -4.53 -22.45 19.54
C HIS A 150 -5.86 -21.71 19.71
N SER A 151 -6.10 -21.26 20.95
CA SER A 151 -7.22 -20.37 21.28
C SER A 151 -6.89 -18.92 20.90
N VAL A 152 -7.93 -18.12 20.62
CA VAL A 152 -7.78 -16.66 20.45
C VAL A 152 -7.23 -15.95 21.71
N ALA A 153 -7.24 -16.62 22.87
CA ALA A 153 -6.65 -16.13 24.11
C ALA A 153 -5.15 -16.48 24.28
N ASP A 154 -4.60 -17.33 23.41
CA ASP A 154 -3.21 -17.78 23.51
C ASP A 154 -2.26 -16.78 22.85
N PHE A 155 -1.21 -16.37 23.55
CA PHE A 155 -0.15 -15.51 22.99
C PHE A 155 1.19 -16.16 23.29
N THR A 156 1.94 -16.45 22.23
CA THR A 156 3.27 -17.04 22.31
C THR A 156 4.16 -16.36 21.31
N LYS A 157 5.46 -16.28 21.62
CA LYS A 157 6.45 -15.86 20.64
C LYS A 157 7.38 -17.03 20.40
N GLY A 158 7.58 -17.39 19.13
CA GLY A 158 8.55 -18.42 18.79
C GLY A 158 9.97 -17.98 19.16
N ARG A 159 10.87 -18.95 19.24
CA ARG A 159 12.29 -18.71 19.56
C ARG A 159 13.23 -19.07 18.41
N ASP A 160 12.74 -19.87 17.47
CA ASP A 160 13.52 -20.30 16.32
C ASP A 160 13.50 -19.22 15.25
N THR A 161 14.68 -18.67 14.95
CA THR A 161 14.84 -17.60 13.97
C THR A 161 15.09 -18.11 12.55
N PHE A 162 15.13 -19.44 12.32
CA PHE A 162 15.05 -20.03 10.99
C PHE A 162 13.59 -20.24 10.51
N HIS A 163 12.59 -20.04 11.36
CA HIS A 163 11.19 -20.15 10.96
C HIS A 163 10.45 -18.83 11.21
N PRO A 164 10.63 -17.80 10.35
CA PRO A 164 10.09 -16.46 10.59
C PRO A 164 8.58 -16.44 10.86
N LEU A 165 7.81 -17.31 10.20
CA LEU A 165 6.37 -17.40 10.46
C LEU A 165 6.06 -17.98 11.83
N ASP A 166 6.71 -19.06 12.24
CA ASP A 166 6.49 -19.65 13.57
C ASP A 166 7.04 -18.73 14.68
N TYR A 167 8.08 -17.96 14.38
CA TYR A 167 8.60 -16.93 15.29
C TYR A 167 7.56 -15.84 15.58
N LEU A 168 6.90 -15.34 14.53
CA LEU A 168 5.88 -14.29 14.62
C LEU A 168 4.47 -14.82 14.98
N ALA A 169 4.22 -16.10 14.74
CA ALA A 169 2.96 -16.78 15.03
C ALA A 169 2.61 -16.63 16.52
N GLY A 170 1.43 -16.07 16.80
CA GLY A 170 0.96 -15.85 18.17
C GLY A 170 1.52 -14.61 18.86
N SER A 171 2.43 -13.86 18.22
CA SER A 171 2.98 -12.61 18.79
C SER A 171 2.16 -11.37 18.47
N ILE A 172 1.17 -11.48 17.57
CA ILE A 172 0.24 -10.40 17.25
C ILE A 172 -0.55 -10.04 18.50
N SER A 173 -0.52 -8.76 18.90
CA SER A 173 -1.19 -8.30 20.11
C SER A 173 -2.70 -8.45 20.01
N SER A 174 -3.38 -8.51 21.15
CA SER A 174 -4.85 -8.63 21.21
C SER A 174 -5.60 -7.52 20.45
N SER A 175 -5.02 -6.32 20.33
CA SER A 175 -5.60 -5.22 19.55
C SER A 175 -5.45 -5.39 18.03
N GLY A 176 -4.49 -6.21 17.58
CA GLY A 176 -4.23 -6.52 16.18
C GLY A 176 -4.89 -7.82 15.68
N ARG A 177 -5.50 -8.61 16.58
CA ARG A 177 -6.26 -9.81 16.22
C ARG A 177 -7.67 -9.45 15.77
N PHE A 178 -7.98 -9.70 14.50
CA PHE A 178 -9.33 -9.48 13.96
C PHE A 178 -10.10 -10.79 13.93
N ALA A 179 -11.24 -10.86 14.64
CA ALA A 179 -12.05 -12.08 14.66
C ALA A 179 -12.61 -12.47 13.29
N SER A 180 -12.54 -11.59 12.28
CA SER A 180 -12.91 -11.88 10.89
C SER A 180 -12.07 -13.00 10.24
N GLY A 181 -10.85 -13.26 10.72
CA GLY A 181 -10.04 -14.42 10.29
C GLY A 181 -10.68 -15.77 10.62
N LEU A 182 -11.57 -15.83 11.63
CA LEU A 182 -12.31 -17.05 11.98
C LEU A 182 -13.24 -17.53 10.85
N VAL A 183 -13.69 -16.63 9.98
CA VAL A 183 -14.45 -16.99 8.78
C VAL A 183 -13.56 -17.79 7.81
N ALA A 184 -12.32 -17.34 7.61
CA ALA A 184 -11.33 -18.01 6.76
C ALA A 184 -10.93 -19.38 7.32
N ILE A 185 -10.71 -19.46 8.63
CA ILE A 185 -10.40 -20.72 9.32
C ILE A 185 -11.56 -21.72 9.19
N ALA A 186 -12.80 -21.29 9.43
CA ALA A 186 -13.98 -22.14 9.28
C ALA A 186 -14.06 -22.68 7.85
N PHE A 187 -13.95 -21.80 6.84
CA PHE A 187 -14.05 -22.16 5.44
C PHE A 187 -12.92 -23.09 5.01
N SER A 188 -11.68 -22.85 5.46
CA SER A 188 -10.54 -23.72 5.18
C SER A 188 -10.77 -25.13 5.72
N LYS A 189 -11.26 -25.26 6.96
CA LYS A 189 -11.52 -26.57 7.56
C LYS A 189 -12.68 -27.33 6.89
N MET A 190 -13.71 -26.65 6.43
CA MET A 190 -14.84 -27.32 5.76
C MET A 190 -14.55 -27.71 4.31
N THR A 191 -13.75 -26.91 3.59
CA THR A 191 -13.51 -27.10 2.15
C THR A 191 -12.19 -27.78 1.83
N GLY A 192 -11.24 -27.81 2.78
CA GLY A 192 -9.88 -28.28 2.54
C GLY A 192 -9.01 -27.28 1.76
N LEU A 193 -9.53 -26.08 1.45
CA LEU A 193 -8.77 -25.02 0.79
C LEU A 193 -7.68 -24.47 1.71
N ASP A 194 -6.59 -24.03 1.10
CA ASP A 194 -5.49 -23.36 1.80
C ASP A 194 -5.96 -22.09 2.51
N LEU A 195 -5.40 -21.83 3.69
CA LEU A 195 -5.82 -20.74 4.57
C LEU A 195 -5.70 -19.37 3.89
N ARG A 196 -4.65 -19.15 3.09
CA ARG A 196 -4.48 -17.89 2.36
C ARG A 196 -5.60 -17.69 1.33
N THR A 197 -6.02 -18.76 0.67
CA THR A 197 -7.13 -18.73 -0.31
C THR A 197 -8.44 -18.37 0.40
N THR A 198 -8.72 -19.01 1.53
CA THR A 198 -9.97 -18.75 2.27
C THR A 198 -9.99 -17.38 2.95
N LEU A 199 -8.83 -16.83 3.33
CA LEU A 199 -8.70 -15.46 3.83
C LEU A 199 -8.98 -14.44 2.73
N THR A 200 -8.39 -14.63 1.54
CA THR A 200 -8.68 -13.80 0.36
C THR A 200 -10.17 -13.84 0.02
N LEU A 201 -10.77 -15.03 -0.01
CA LEU A 201 -12.20 -15.22 -0.25
C LEU A 201 -13.07 -14.55 0.82
N SER A 202 -12.68 -14.62 2.09
CA SER A 202 -13.42 -13.99 3.20
C SER A 202 -13.48 -12.47 3.05
N ILE A 203 -12.39 -11.82 2.63
CA ILE A 203 -12.39 -10.38 2.35
C ILE A 203 -13.36 -10.05 1.21
N ALA A 204 -13.39 -10.82 0.12
CA ALA A 204 -14.36 -10.65 -0.96
C ALA A 204 -15.80 -10.82 -0.44
N LEU A 205 -16.07 -11.83 0.40
CA LEU A 205 -17.38 -12.04 1.02
C LEU A 205 -17.84 -10.85 1.87
N PHE A 206 -16.94 -10.25 2.64
CA PHE A 206 -17.26 -9.04 3.42
C PHE A 206 -17.63 -7.87 2.50
N MET A 207 -16.91 -7.71 1.40
CA MET A 207 -17.22 -6.69 0.39
C MET A 207 -18.58 -6.95 -0.27
N SER A 208 -18.92 -8.19 -0.63
CA SER A 208 -20.23 -8.54 -1.18
C SER A 208 -21.38 -8.30 -0.18
N CYS A 209 -21.12 -8.27 1.13
CA CYS A 209 -22.12 -7.91 2.14
C CYS A 209 -22.40 -6.38 2.21
N LEU A 210 -21.50 -5.53 1.72
CA LEU A 210 -21.61 -4.08 1.83
C LEU A 210 -22.81 -3.50 1.04
N PRO A 211 -23.04 -3.83 -0.24
CA PRO A 211 -24.24 -3.38 -0.98
C PRO A 211 -25.55 -3.80 -0.31
N LEU A 212 -25.56 -4.97 0.33
CA LEU A 212 -26.73 -5.49 1.04
C LEU A 212 -27.00 -4.67 2.32
N ALA A 213 -25.97 -4.42 3.13
CA ALA A 213 -26.07 -3.56 4.30
C ALA A 213 -26.46 -2.12 3.91
N MET A 214 -25.95 -1.63 2.77
CA MET A 214 -26.25 -0.31 2.22
C MET A 214 -27.71 -0.18 1.78
N TYR A 215 -28.26 -1.21 1.12
CA TYR A 215 -29.69 -1.27 0.78
C TYR A 215 -30.55 -1.18 2.05
N PHE A 216 -30.25 -2.01 3.05
CA PHE A 216 -30.98 -2.03 4.32
C PHE A 216 -30.91 -0.68 5.03
N PHE A 217 -29.71 -0.14 5.20
CA PHE A 217 -29.48 1.15 5.84
C PHE A 217 -30.19 2.30 5.12
N SER A 218 -30.18 2.32 3.79
CA SER A 218 -30.85 3.36 2.98
C SER A 218 -32.37 3.33 3.13
N ARG A 219 -32.96 2.12 3.18
CA ARG A 219 -34.40 1.94 3.44
C ARG A 219 -34.77 2.34 4.86
N VAL A 220 -33.97 1.91 5.83
CA VAL A 220 -34.30 2.00 7.26
C VAL A 220 -33.98 3.35 7.86
N VAL A 221 -32.80 3.93 7.58
CA VAL A 221 -32.32 5.17 8.20
C VAL A 221 -32.66 6.36 7.30
N PHE A 222 -32.33 6.30 6.01
CA PHE A 222 -32.60 7.41 5.08
C PHE A 222 -34.05 7.47 4.57
N GLY A 223 -34.81 6.37 4.69
CA GLY A 223 -36.20 6.32 4.25
C GLY A 223 -36.37 6.35 2.73
N LEU A 224 -35.32 6.02 1.97
CA LEU A 224 -35.41 5.95 0.51
C LEU A 224 -36.36 4.84 0.08
N ASP A 225 -36.98 4.96 -1.09
CA ASP A 225 -37.78 3.86 -1.65
C ASP A 225 -36.89 2.70 -2.13
N ARG A 226 -37.51 1.65 -2.71
CA ARG A 226 -36.76 0.48 -3.21
C ARG A 226 -35.80 0.84 -4.35
N VAL A 227 -36.12 1.83 -5.17
CA VAL A 227 -35.29 2.24 -6.31
C VAL A 227 -34.09 3.04 -5.80
N GLY A 228 -34.31 4.00 -4.91
CA GLY A 228 -33.24 4.76 -4.27
C GLY A 228 -32.30 3.88 -3.46
N ALA A 229 -32.82 2.93 -2.69
CA ALA A 229 -31.98 2.01 -1.93
C ALA A 229 -31.17 1.05 -2.81
N ARG A 230 -31.73 0.58 -3.94
CA ARG A 230 -30.97 -0.18 -4.95
C ARG A 230 -29.87 0.66 -5.57
N MET A 231 -30.18 1.91 -5.91
CA MET A 231 -29.18 2.84 -6.43
C MET A 231 -28.05 3.07 -5.43
N ALA A 232 -28.36 3.23 -4.14
CA ALA A 232 -27.35 3.34 -3.09
C ALA A 232 -26.47 2.08 -3.00
N ALA A 233 -27.05 0.89 -3.09
CA ALA A 233 -26.30 -0.37 -3.13
C ALA A 233 -25.38 -0.48 -4.36
N TRP A 234 -25.81 0.02 -5.51
CA TRP A 234 -24.99 0.03 -6.72
C TRP A 234 -23.86 1.07 -6.66
N LEU A 235 -24.17 2.27 -6.19
CA LEU A 235 -23.21 3.37 -6.06
C LEU A 235 -22.11 3.05 -5.04
N ILE A 236 -22.43 2.40 -3.91
CA ILE A 236 -21.39 1.95 -2.97
C ILE A 236 -20.50 0.87 -3.60
N GLY A 237 -21.05 0.04 -4.50
CA GLY A 237 -20.32 -1.00 -5.21
C GLY A 237 -19.28 -0.49 -6.20
N ILE A 238 -19.43 0.74 -6.69
CA ILE A 238 -18.48 1.41 -7.58
C ILE A 238 -17.70 2.52 -6.89
N SER A 239 -17.76 2.64 -5.56
CA SER A 239 -17.16 3.75 -4.83
C SER A 239 -15.63 3.64 -4.79
N THR A 240 -14.93 4.65 -5.31
CA THR A 240 -13.46 4.69 -5.35
C THR A 240 -12.80 4.56 -3.96
N PRO A 241 -13.27 5.25 -2.89
CA PRO A 241 -12.75 5.03 -1.54
C PRO A 241 -12.94 3.62 -1.00
N VAL A 242 -14.06 2.96 -1.35
CA VAL A 242 -14.30 1.55 -1.00
C VAL A 242 -13.36 0.64 -1.80
N ALA A 243 -13.15 0.94 -3.08
CA ALA A 243 -12.21 0.22 -3.93
C ALA A 243 -10.76 0.32 -3.43
N MET A 244 -10.37 1.49 -2.95
CA MET A 244 -9.07 1.71 -2.30
C MET A 244 -8.93 0.83 -1.05
N SER A 245 -9.95 0.78 -0.18
CA SER A 245 -9.97 -0.10 0.99
C SER A 245 -9.78 -1.57 0.62
N TYR A 246 -10.45 -2.01 -0.44
CA TYR A 246 -10.32 -3.37 -0.95
C TYR A 246 -8.93 -3.63 -1.53
N LEU A 247 -8.39 -2.73 -2.36
CA LEU A 247 -7.05 -2.88 -2.94
C LEU A 247 -5.98 -3.07 -1.86
N TYR A 248 -6.06 -2.33 -0.76
CA TYR A 248 -5.14 -2.48 0.36
C TYR A 248 -5.39 -3.74 1.21
N PHE A 249 -6.45 -4.52 0.99
CA PHE A 249 -6.66 -5.79 1.69
C PHE A 249 -6.73 -5.68 3.23
N TYR A 250 -7.17 -4.54 3.77
CA TYR A 250 -7.28 -4.33 5.21
C TYR A 250 -8.40 -5.22 5.82
N LEU A 251 -8.02 -6.35 6.42
CA LEU A 251 -8.94 -7.36 6.95
C LEU A 251 -9.97 -6.78 7.95
N GLY A 252 -9.51 -6.09 9.00
CA GLY A 252 -10.38 -5.47 9.99
C GLY A 252 -11.32 -4.43 9.39
N GLN A 253 -10.79 -3.55 8.53
CA GLN A 253 -11.60 -2.51 7.88
C GLN A 253 -12.65 -3.09 6.93
N ASN A 254 -12.27 -3.97 6.01
CA ASN A 254 -13.18 -4.53 5.01
C ASN A 254 -14.30 -5.35 5.67
N SER A 255 -13.99 -6.09 6.75
CA SER A 255 -15.00 -6.79 7.55
C SER A 255 -15.93 -5.83 8.34
N GLY A 256 -15.45 -4.64 8.70
CA GLY A 256 -16.24 -3.61 9.36
C GLY A 256 -17.14 -2.78 8.44
N LEU A 257 -16.78 -2.61 7.15
CA LEU A 257 -17.51 -1.74 6.22
C LEU A 257 -19.00 -2.09 6.06
N ALA A 258 -19.34 -3.38 6.00
CA ALA A 258 -20.73 -3.82 5.96
C ALA A 258 -21.38 -3.84 7.36
N ALA A 259 -20.61 -4.19 8.39
CA ALA A 259 -21.08 -4.29 9.78
C ALA A 259 -21.52 -2.94 10.36
N LEU A 260 -20.82 -1.85 10.02
CA LEU A 260 -21.10 -0.50 10.51
C LEU A 260 -22.52 -0.01 10.13
N PRO A 261 -22.90 0.12 8.84
CA PRO A 261 -24.26 0.55 8.47
C PRO A 261 -25.34 -0.45 8.91
N LEU A 262 -25.03 -1.75 8.95
CA LEU A 262 -25.96 -2.76 9.46
C LEU A 262 -26.27 -2.56 10.96
N THR A 263 -25.25 -2.35 11.78
CA THR A 263 -25.37 -2.12 13.23
C THR A 263 -26.11 -0.82 13.53
N LEU A 264 -25.77 0.26 12.81
CA LEU A 264 -26.43 1.55 12.96
C LEU A 264 -27.92 1.46 12.57
N ALA A 265 -28.26 0.79 11.46
CA ALA A 265 -29.65 0.60 11.05
C ALA A 265 -30.46 -0.24 12.03
N ALA A 266 -29.87 -1.31 12.59
CA ALA A 266 -30.52 -2.12 13.62
C ALA A 266 -30.77 -1.31 14.91
N GLY A 267 -29.82 -0.49 15.33
CA GLY A 267 -29.96 0.39 16.49
C GLY A 267 -30.98 1.51 16.28
N PHE A 268 -31.05 2.07 15.06
CA PHE A 268 -32.09 3.02 14.68
C PHE A 268 -33.49 2.39 14.80
N LEU A 269 -33.66 1.15 14.32
CA LEU A 269 -34.93 0.42 14.47
C LEU A 269 -35.26 0.16 15.94
N LEU A 270 -34.28 -0.26 16.74
CA LEU A 270 -34.48 -0.48 18.17
C LEU A 270 -34.98 0.79 18.89
N LEU A 271 -34.38 1.94 18.61
CA LEU A 271 -34.74 3.20 19.27
C LEU A 271 -36.09 3.75 18.79
N THR A 272 -36.42 3.57 17.52
CA THR A 272 -37.69 4.05 16.93
C THR A 272 -38.86 3.09 17.14
N ARG A 273 -38.57 1.81 17.38
CA ARG A 273 -39.54 0.75 17.64
C ARG A 273 -38.96 -0.22 18.68
N PRO A 274 -39.08 0.10 19.98
CA PRO A 274 -38.59 -0.78 21.05
C PRO A 274 -39.22 -2.17 20.95
N ASP A 275 -38.39 -3.18 20.73
CA ASP A 275 -38.78 -4.59 20.66
C ASP A 275 -37.66 -5.45 21.26
N ALA A 276 -38.00 -6.41 22.11
CA ALA A 276 -37.00 -7.26 22.78
C ALA A 276 -36.16 -8.07 21.78
N ARG A 277 -36.72 -8.45 20.63
CA ARG A 277 -36.01 -9.14 19.56
C ARG A 277 -34.96 -8.23 18.92
N LEU A 278 -35.28 -6.94 18.73
CA LEU A 278 -34.34 -5.94 18.24
C LEU A 278 -33.24 -5.62 19.27
N VAL A 279 -33.52 -5.68 20.58
CA VAL A 279 -32.48 -5.59 21.62
C VAL A 279 -31.44 -6.69 21.40
N VAL A 280 -31.89 -7.95 21.27
CA VAL A 280 -30.98 -9.08 21.04
C VAL A 280 -30.19 -8.90 19.74
N LEU A 281 -30.84 -8.56 18.62
CA LEU A 281 -30.16 -8.35 17.34
C LEU A 281 -29.09 -7.25 17.44
N PHE A 282 -29.47 -6.07 17.94
CA PHE A 282 -28.55 -4.94 18.06
C PHE A 282 -27.39 -5.25 18.99
N THR A 283 -27.63 -5.90 20.13
CA THR A 283 -26.57 -6.29 21.05
C THR A 283 -25.60 -7.29 20.42
N LEU A 284 -26.10 -8.29 19.69
CA LEU A 284 -25.23 -9.24 18.98
C LEU A 284 -24.38 -8.51 17.92
N LEU A 285 -24.97 -7.59 17.16
CA LEU A 285 -24.24 -6.82 16.14
C LEU A 285 -23.17 -5.90 16.76
N VAL A 286 -23.47 -5.23 17.87
CA VAL A 286 -22.50 -4.39 18.59
C VAL A 286 -21.33 -5.22 19.12
N ASN A 287 -21.62 -6.36 19.75
CA ASN A 287 -20.57 -7.23 20.27
C ASN A 287 -19.76 -7.91 19.16
N ALA A 288 -20.38 -8.24 18.04
CA ALA A 288 -19.65 -8.73 16.87
C ALA A 288 -18.76 -7.64 16.25
N LEU A 289 -19.27 -6.41 16.11
CA LEU A 289 -18.47 -5.29 15.61
C LEU A 289 -17.27 -4.98 16.52
N LEU A 290 -17.45 -5.13 17.84
CA LEU A 290 -16.37 -5.00 18.82
C LEU A 290 -15.20 -5.95 18.53
N VAL A 291 -15.45 -7.23 18.25
CA VAL A 291 -14.39 -8.23 18.01
C VAL A 291 -13.91 -8.30 16.57
N VAL A 292 -14.76 -7.92 15.61
CA VAL A 292 -14.38 -7.85 14.19
C VAL A 292 -13.52 -6.61 13.95
N TYR A 293 -13.96 -5.44 14.42
CA TYR A 293 -13.23 -4.19 14.25
C TYR A 293 -13.68 -3.08 15.22
N LEU A 294 -13.11 -3.06 16.43
CA LEU A 294 -13.41 -2.08 17.48
C LEU A 294 -13.34 -0.62 17.02
N GLY A 295 -12.44 -0.28 16.10
CA GLY A 295 -12.25 1.09 15.61
C GLY A 295 -13.49 1.74 14.96
N MET A 296 -14.43 0.95 14.44
CA MET A 296 -15.68 1.45 13.85
C MET A 296 -16.84 1.56 14.86
N LEU A 297 -16.73 0.94 16.04
CA LEU A 297 -17.83 0.88 17.00
C LEU A 297 -18.36 2.27 17.43
N PRO A 298 -17.50 3.29 17.71
CA PRO A 298 -17.98 4.62 18.06
C PRO A 298 -18.85 5.26 16.96
N TYR A 299 -18.55 4.99 15.69
CA TYR A 299 -19.30 5.52 14.55
C TYR A 299 -20.69 4.88 14.39
N ALA A 300 -20.89 3.68 14.94
CA ALA A 300 -22.20 3.03 14.98
C ALA A 300 -23.03 3.52 16.17
N VAL A 301 -22.42 3.57 17.37
CA VAL A 301 -23.16 3.73 18.64
C VAL A 301 -23.36 5.20 19.02
N ALA A 302 -22.38 6.08 18.83
CA ALA A 302 -22.49 7.48 19.25
C ALA A 302 -23.65 8.23 18.56
N PRO A 303 -23.92 8.05 17.25
CA PRO A 303 -25.08 8.69 16.61
C PRO A 303 -26.42 8.22 17.20
N LEU A 304 -26.49 6.94 17.59
CA LEU A 304 -27.66 6.36 18.25
C LEU A 304 -27.85 6.91 19.66
N GLY A 305 -26.77 7.23 20.38
CA GLY A 305 -26.83 7.95 21.66
C GLY A 305 -27.49 9.32 21.52
N VAL A 306 -27.07 10.11 20.52
CA VAL A 306 -27.69 11.41 20.21
C VAL A 306 -29.17 11.26 19.84
N LEU A 307 -29.50 10.27 19.00
CA LEU A 307 -30.89 9.96 18.67
C LEU A 307 -31.70 9.59 19.92
N GLY A 308 -31.16 8.74 20.80
CA GLY A 308 -31.82 8.34 22.05
C GLY A 308 -32.13 9.55 22.94
N LEU A 309 -31.18 10.47 23.09
CA LEU A 309 -31.38 11.73 23.82
C LEU A 309 -32.47 12.60 23.18
N TYR A 310 -32.48 12.71 21.85
CA TYR A 310 -33.52 13.43 21.12
C TYR A 310 -34.91 12.80 21.31
N LEU A 311 -35.03 11.47 21.23
CA LEU A 311 -36.29 10.77 21.42
C LEU A 311 -36.81 10.87 22.86
N LEU A 312 -35.92 10.90 23.85
CA LEU A 312 -36.27 11.19 25.25
C LEU A 312 -36.77 12.64 25.40
N ALA A 313 -36.03 13.61 24.86
CA ALA A 313 -36.38 15.02 24.93
C ALA A 313 -37.72 15.33 24.25
N THR A 314 -38.01 14.65 23.14
CA THR A 314 -39.29 14.74 22.42
C THR A 314 -40.38 13.81 22.95
N ARG A 315 -40.11 13.08 24.05
CA ARG A 315 -41.03 12.11 24.69
C ARG A 315 -41.53 10.99 23.78
N ARG A 316 -40.82 10.73 22.66
CA ARG A 316 -41.09 9.60 21.75
C ARG A 316 -40.50 8.28 22.26
N LEU A 317 -39.52 8.36 23.15
CA LEU A 317 -38.98 7.23 23.92
C LEU A 317 -39.15 7.51 25.41
N SER A 318 -39.58 6.52 26.18
CA SER A 318 -39.71 6.66 27.65
C SER A 318 -38.43 6.22 28.36
N TRP A 319 -38.15 6.82 29.52
CA TRP A 319 -37.03 6.41 30.39
C TRP A 319 -37.11 4.93 30.80
N LYS A 320 -38.33 4.41 31.01
CA LYS A 320 -38.55 2.99 31.30
C LYS A 320 -38.07 2.10 30.16
N TRP A 321 -38.44 2.43 28.92
CA TRP A 321 -38.00 1.67 27.75
C TRP A 321 -36.50 1.78 27.53
N LEU A 322 -35.91 2.96 27.71
CA LEU A 322 -34.46 3.13 27.65
C LEU A 322 -33.76 2.26 28.70
N GLY A 323 -34.23 2.29 29.96
CA GLY A 323 -33.69 1.44 31.03
C GLY A 323 -33.79 -0.05 30.71
N LEU A 324 -34.92 -0.51 30.17
CA LEU A 324 -35.11 -1.90 29.73
C LEU A 324 -34.17 -2.27 28.57
N MET A 325 -33.98 -1.38 27.59
CA MET A 325 -33.06 -1.61 26.48
C MET A 325 -31.61 -1.67 26.96
N LEU A 326 -31.19 -0.79 27.86
CA LEU A 326 -29.85 -0.80 28.46
C LEU A 326 -29.63 -2.04 29.32
N ALA A 327 -30.61 -2.43 30.14
CA ALA A 327 -30.55 -3.65 30.94
C ALA A 327 -30.49 -4.91 30.05
N GLY A 328 -31.32 -4.97 29.01
CA GLY A 328 -31.29 -6.06 28.03
C GLY A 328 -29.98 -6.11 27.26
N PHE A 329 -29.44 -4.95 26.85
CA PHE A 329 -28.14 -4.85 26.22
C PHE A 329 -27.02 -5.35 27.15
N ALA A 330 -27.02 -4.94 28.41
CA ALA A 330 -26.04 -5.39 29.40
C ALA A 330 -26.17 -6.90 29.67
N ALA A 331 -27.38 -7.41 29.84
CA ALA A 331 -27.65 -8.83 30.10
C ALA A 331 -27.20 -9.71 28.92
N VAL A 332 -27.56 -9.35 27.69
CA VAL A 332 -27.15 -10.10 26.49
C VAL A 332 -25.64 -9.98 26.26
N SER A 333 -25.05 -8.79 26.41
CA SER A 333 -23.60 -8.60 26.27
C SER A 333 -22.83 -9.41 27.31
N LEU A 334 -23.29 -9.43 28.56
CA LEU A 334 -22.70 -10.23 29.62
C LEU A 334 -22.85 -11.71 29.31
N ALA A 335 -24.05 -12.18 28.94
CA ALA A 335 -24.28 -13.58 28.60
C ALA A 335 -23.37 -14.09 27.46
N VAL A 336 -23.13 -13.27 26.44
CA VAL A 336 -22.28 -13.63 25.30
C VAL A 336 -20.79 -13.55 25.65
N ASN A 337 -20.37 -12.54 26.42
CA ASN A 337 -18.96 -12.23 26.63
C ASN A 337 -18.45 -12.56 28.03
N PHE A 338 -19.23 -13.17 28.91
CA PHE A 338 -18.87 -13.39 30.31
C PHE A 338 -17.50 -14.07 30.44
N ALA A 339 -17.28 -15.13 29.67
CA ALA A 339 -16.03 -15.88 29.66
C ALA A 339 -14.87 -15.15 28.94
N MET A 340 -15.16 -14.04 28.25
CA MET A 340 -14.21 -13.27 27.44
C MET A 340 -13.82 -11.92 28.04
N LEU A 341 -14.36 -11.55 29.21
CA LEU A 341 -14.17 -10.21 29.78
C LEU A 341 -12.69 -9.82 29.89
N GLN A 342 -11.82 -10.77 30.25
CA GLN A 342 -10.38 -10.54 30.33
C GLN A 342 -9.75 -10.21 28.97
N SER A 343 -10.06 -10.96 27.92
CA SER A 343 -9.51 -10.71 26.57
C SER A 343 -10.07 -9.41 25.97
N ILE A 344 -11.35 -9.11 26.20
CA ILE A 344 -11.97 -7.85 25.78
C ILE A 344 -11.30 -6.67 26.49
N TYR A 345 -11.07 -6.78 27.80
CA TYR A 345 -10.34 -5.77 28.56
C TYR A 345 -8.92 -5.56 28.00
N ALA A 346 -8.19 -6.65 27.71
CA ALA A 346 -6.86 -6.57 27.11
C ALA A 346 -6.90 -5.91 25.73
N MET A 347 -7.88 -6.23 24.88
CA MET A 347 -8.08 -5.63 23.57
C MET A 347 -8.38 -4.14 23.66
N VAL A 348 -9.30 -3.73 24.55
CA VAL A 348 -9.64 -2.31 24.77
C VAL A 348 -8.45 -1.53 25.31
N ARG A 349 -7.70 -2.10 26.25
CA ARG A 349 -6.47 -1.48 26.78
C ARG A 349 -5.40 -1.34 25.70
N GLY A 350 -5.20 -2.38 24.87
CA GLY A 350 -4.30 -2.33 23.72
C GLY A 350 -4.67 -1.23 22.74
N TRP A 351 -5.94 -1.14 22.37
CA TRP A 351 -6.46 -0.06 21.51
C TRP A 351 -6.32 1.33 22.12
N SER A 352 -6.57 1.48 23.43
CA SER A 352 -6.36 2.75 24.13
C SER A 352 -4.90 3.19 24.08
N ASN A 353 -3.96 2.26 24.18
CA ASN A 353 -2.53 2.55 24.05
C ASN A 353 -2.17 2.96 22.62
N VAL A 354 -2.70 2.27 21.61
CA VAL A 354 -2.50 2.60 20.18
C VAL A 354 -3.09 3.98 19.84
N ILE A 355 -4.26 4.32 20.37
CA ILE A 355 -4.87 5.65 20.21
C ILE A 355 -4.08 6.71 20.99
N GLY A 356 -3.54 6.37 22.16
CA GLY A 356 -2.75 7.28 23.00
C GLY A 356 -1.39 7.62 22.40
N GLN A 357 -0.82 6.70 21.61
CA GLN A 357 0.35 6.96 20.80
C GLN A 357 -0.07 7.86 19.62
N THR A 358 0.42 9.11 19.59
CA THR A 358 0.31 9.98 18.41
C THR A 358 1.11 9.37 17.28
N LEU A 359 0.48 8.47 16.53
CA LEU A 359 1.02 7.85 15.34
C LEU A 359 1.13 8.94 14.26
N GLN A 360 2.22 9.70 14.23
CA GLN A 360 2.53 10.61 13.12
C GLN A 360 3.05 9.78 11.94
N GLY A 361 2.13 9.04 11.34
CA GLY A 361 2.47 8.15 10.25
C GLY A 361 2.85 8.89 8.99
N GLN A 362 3.97 8.51 8.39
CA GLN A 362 4.48 9.05 7.13
C GLN A 362 3.63 8.62 5.91
N TYR A 363 2.75 7.63 6.07
CA TYR A 363 1.82 7.16 5.04
C TYR A 363 0.51 7.95 5.01
N PHE A 364 -0.09 8.04 3.82
CA PHE A 364 -1.39 8.67 3.61
C PHE A 364 -1.46 10.15 4.01
N LEU A 365 -0.33 10.87 4.01
CA LEU A 365 -0.27 12.29 4.34
C LEU A 365 -1.19 13.16 3.47
N ASP A 366 -1.43 12.77 2.21
CA ASP A 366 -2.37 13.45 1.32
C ASP A 366 -3.78 13.58 1.92
N PHE A 367 -4.22 12.64 2.76
CA PHE A 367 -5.52 12.69 3.43
C PHE A 367 -5.62 13.76 4.51
N LEU A 368 -4.48 14.32 4.94
CA LEU A 368 -4.42 15.46 5.86
C LEU A 368 -4.46 16.80 5.12
N THR A 369 -4.57 16.80 3.80
CA THR A 369 -4.48 17.99 2.94
C THR A 369 -5.77 18.21 2.14
N GLU A 370 -5.80 19.25 1.32
CA GLU A 370 -6.89 19.48 0.35
C GLU A 370 -7.16 18.30 -0.60
N ALA A 371 -6.18 17.41 -0.81
CA ALA A 371 -6.36 16.19 -1.59
C ALA A 371 -7.35 15.20 -0.95
N PHE A 372 -7.70 15.38 0.33
CA PHE A 372 -8.74 14.60 1.02
C PHE A 372 -10.06 14.59 0.24
N PHE A 373 -10.59 15.77 -0.15
CA PHE A 373 -11.90 15.87 -0.78
C PHE A 373 -12.02 15.18 -2.15
N PRO A 374 -11.10 15.38 -3.12
CA PRO A 374 -11.18 14.67 -4.39
C PRO A 374 -11.06 13.16 -4.21
N MET A 375 -10.21 12.67 -3.28
CA MET A 375 -10.12 11.23 -2.99
C MET A 375 -11.39 10.71 -2.31
N PHE A 376 -11.89 11.43 -1.30
CA PHE A 376 -13.10 11.10 -0.54
C PHE A 376 -14.37 11.03 -1.39
N LEU A 377 -14.50 11.91 -2.38
CA LEU A 377 -15.61 11.90 -3.33
C LEU A 377 -15.41 10.95 -4.51
N GLY A 378 -14.23 10.32 -4.60
CA GLY A 378 -13.86 9.42 -5.68
C GLY A 378 -13.61 10.12 -7.02
N ALA A 379 -13.35 11.43 -7.01
CA ALA A 379 -12.96 12.20 -8.19
C ALA A 379 -11.57 11.80 -8.71
N VAL A 380 -10.71 11.30 -7.82
CA VAL A 380 -9.36 10.86 -8.13
C VAL A 380 -8.95 9.70 -7.21
N ILE A 381 -7.96 8.92 -7.63
CA ILE A 381 -7.39 7.86 -6.81
C ILE A 381 -6.17 8.35 -6.00
N TYR A 382 -5.92 7.69 -4.87
CA TYR A 382 -4.64 7.72 -4.18
C TYR A 382 -3.61 6.79 -4.88
N PRO A 383 -2.31 7.13 -4.88
CA PRO A 383 -1.74 8.45 -4.65
C PRO A 383 -2.01 9.31 -5.87
N LEU A 384 -2.23 10.60 -5.64
CA LEU A 384 -2.76 11.53 -6.64
C LEU A 384 -1.96 11.53 -7.95
N LYS A 385 -0.63 11.54 -7.84
CA LYS A 385 0.33 11.57 -8.98
C LYS A 385 0.22 10.38 -9.93
N THR A 386 -0.38 9.30 -9.46
CA THR A 386 -0.44 8.03 -10.19
C THR A 386 -1.77 7.79 -10.87
N SER A 387 -2.69 8.73 -10.67
CA SER A 387 -4.00 8.75 -11.28
C SER A 387 -3.88 8.94 -12.79
N TRP A 388 -4.69 8.21 -13.54
CA TRP A 388 -4.89 8.42 -14.97
C TRP A 388 -5.14 9.89 -15.33
N TYR A 389 -5.78 10.69 -14.47
CA TYR A 389 -5.98 12.13 -14.68
C TYR A 389 -4.66 12.89 -14.87
N TYR A 390 -3.64 12.58 -14.06
CA TYR A 390 -2.33 13.22 -14.15
C TYR A 390 -1.56 12.77 -15.39
N ALA A 391 -1.79 11.54 -15.85
CA ALA A 391 -1.20 11.07 -17.09
C ALA A 391 -1.83 11.70 -18.34
N VAL A 392 -3.14 11.96 -18.32
CA VAL A 392 -3.89 12.47 -19.48
C VAL A 392 -3.80 13.99 -19.61
N PHE A 393 -3.89 14.73 -18.51
CA PHE A 393 -4.05 16.19 -18.52
C PHE A 393 -2.77 16.96 -18.20
N GLN A 394 -1.61 16.48 -18.67
CA GLN A 394 -0.32 17.18 -18.53
C GLN A 394 -0.40 18.62 -19.08
N PRO A 395 0.08 19.66 -18.37
CA PRO A 395 0.88 19.65 -17.11
C PRO A 395 0.09 19.44 -15.81
N GLU A 396 0.78 19.11 -14.70
CA GLU A 396 0.18 18.86 -13.36
C GLU A 396 -0.84 19.92 -12.90
N ALA A 397 -0.62 21.19 -13.24
CA ALA A 397 -1.52 22.29 -12.89
C ALA A 397 -2.91 22.16 -13.55
N VAL A 398 -2.96 21.66 -14.79
CA VAL A 398 -4.23 21.43 -15.51
C VAL A 398 -4.97 20.26 -14.89
N ALA A 399 -4.27 19.14 -14.64
CA ALA A 399 -4.82 17.99 -13.94
C ALA A 399 -5.39 18.38 -12.55
N ALA A 400 -4.64 19.13 -11.76
CA ALA A 400 -5.08 19.62 -10.45
C ALA A 400 -6.32 20.51 -10.55
N THR A 401 -6.37 21.42 -11.53
CA THR A 401 -7.51 22.32 -11.74
C THR A 401 -8.77 21.54 -12.15
N MET A 402 -8.64 20.55 -13.03
CA MET A 402 -9.76 19.71 -13.45
C MET A 402 -10.29 18.86 -12.28
N VAL A 403 -9.39 18.24 -11.50
CA VAL A 403 -9.76 17.49 -10.30
C VAL A 403 -10.49 18.39 -9.30
N ALA A 404 -10.01 19.60 -9.07
CA ALA A 404 -10.68 20.58 -8.21
C ALA A 404 -12.07 20.95 -8.75
N ALA A 405 -12.21 21.23 -10.05
CA ALA A 405 -13.48 21.58 -10.67
C ALA A 405 -14.52 20.44 -10.55
N VAL A 406 -14.11 19.19 -10.84
CA VAL A 406 -14.98 18.01 -10.66
C VAL A 406 -15.39 17.86 -9.19
N THR A 407 -14.44 18.01 -8.27
CA THR A 407 -14.69 17.91 -6.82
C THR A 407 -15.70 18.96 -6.35
N ILE A 408 -15.57 20.21 -6.80
CA ILE A 408 -16.49 21.29 -6.45
C ILE A 408 -17.89 21.02 -7.01
N LEU A 409 -18.01 20.61 -8.28
CA LEU A 409 -19.30 20.32 -8.91
C LEU A 409 -20.02 19.14 -8.22
N VAL A 410 -19.29 18.06 -7.96
CA VAL A 410 -19.82 16.88 -7.26
C VAL A 410 -20.18 17.22 -5.81
N GLY A 411 -19.31 17.92 -5.10
CA GLY A 411 -19.53 18.34 -3.72
C GLY A 411 -20.75 19.25 -3.59
N PHE A 412 -20.89 20.24 -4.48
CA PHE A 412 -22.06 21.12 -4.51
C PHE A 412 -23.36 20.36 -4.80
N ALA A 413 -23.33 19.40 -5.74
CA ALA A 413 -24.48 18.55 -6.01
C ALA A 413 -24.89 17.74 -4.78
N ILE A 414 -23.94 17.09 -4.10
CA ILE A 414 -24.20 16.31 -2.88
C ILE A 414 -24.78 17.20 -1.77
N LEU A 415 -24.18 18.36 -1.52
CA LEU A 415 -24.66 19.31 -0.50
C LEU A 415 -26.09 19.78 -0.79
N TRP A 416 -26.40 20.06 -2.05
CA TRP A 416 -27.75 20.45 -2.47
C TRP A 416 -28.77 19.32 -2.23
N PHE A 417 -28.44 18.09 -2.62
CA PHE A 417 -29.33 16.95 -2.41
C PHE A 417 -29.47 16.58 -0.94
N ALA A 418 -28.40 16.72 -0.15
CA ALA A 418 -28.46 16.57 1.29
C ALA A 418 -29.40 17.62 1.92
N TRP A 419 -29.25 18.89 1.54
CA TRP A 419 -30.15 19.96 2.00
C TRP A 419 -31.62 19.72 1.61
N ARG A 420 -31.87 19.27 0.39
CA ARG A 420 -33.22 18.93 -0.08
C ARG A 420 -33.80 17.74 0.69
N TRP A 421 -33.01 16.69 0.90
CA TRP A 421 -33.41 15.54 1.70
C TRP A 421 -33.72 15.95 3.14
N LEU A 422 -32.88 16.78 3.77
CA LEU A 422 -33.11 17.30 5.13
C LEU A 422 -34.43 18.06 5.29
N ARG A 423 -34.89 18.74 4.23
CA ARG A 423 -36.19 19.44 4.22
C ARG A 423 -37.39 18.52 4.09
N GLN A 424 -37.20 17.29 3.62
CA GLN A 424 -38.27 16.32 3.35
C GLN A 424 -38.29 15.16 4.35
N ALA A 425 -37.14 14.83 4.92
CA ALA A 425 -36.97 13.75 5.87
C ALA A 425 -37.68 14.07 7.19
N ASP A 426 -38.22 13.04 7.83
CA ASP A 426 -38.79 13.21 9.17
C ASP A 426 -37.69 13.56 10.19
N PRO A 427 -38.04 14.26 11.29
CA PRO A 427 -37.05 14.74 12.26
C PRO A 427 -36.18 13.65 12.88
N VAL A 428 -36.69 12.42 13.03
CA VAL A 428 -35.95 11.31 13.66
C VAL A 428 -34.81 10.85 12.75
N ARG A 429 -35.10 10.69 11.45
CA ARG A 429 -34.06 10.38 10.45
C ARG A 429 -33.04 11.50 10.34
N THR A 430 -33.50 12.74 10.29
CA THR A 430 -32.65 13.93 10.22
C THR A 430 -31.66 13.98 11.37
N VAL A 431 -32.12 13.82 12.62
CA VAL A 431 -31.24 13.81 13.80
C VAL A 431 -30.20 12.70 13.71
N THR A 432 -30.60 11.50 13.28
CA THR A 432 -29.67 10.36 13.17
C THR A 432 -28.55 10.63 12.17
N VAL A 433 -28.92 11.08 10.96
CA VAL A 433 -27.96 11.34 9.87
C VAL A 433 -27.05 12.52 10.22
N VAL A 434 -27.63 13.62 10.73
CA VAL A 434 -26.85 14.79 11.15
C VAL A 434 -25.90 14.45 12.30
N ALA A 435 -26.35 13.67 13.29
CA ALA A 435 -25.49 13.23 14.39
C ALA A 435 -24.30 12.39 13.88
N ALA A 436 -24.53 11.47 12.95
CA ALA A 436 -23.45 10.68 12.38
C ALA A 436 -22.44 11.50 11.58
N ILE A 437 -22.92 12.45 10.77
CA ILE A 437 -22.05 13.39 10.05
C ILE A 437 -21.26 14.26 11.03
N ALA A 438 -21.90 14.76 12.09
CA ALA A 438 -21.25 15.60 13.10
C ALA A 438 -20.18 14.84 13.89
N ILE A 439 -20.45 13.61 14.32
CA ILE A 439 -19.49 12.75 15.00
C ILE A 439 -18.31 12.45 14.08
N TYR A 440 -18.58 12.11 12.83
CA TYR A 440 -17.52 11.90 11.84
C TYR A 440 -16.67 13.17 11.66
N ALA A 441 -17.31 14.33 11.45
CA ALA A 441 -16.61 15.59 11.25
C ALA A 441 -15.75 15.97 12.46
N ALA A 442 -16.22 15.70 13.68
CA ALA A 442 -15.45 15.90 14.91
C ALA A 442 -14.21 14.99 14.96
N VAL A 443 -14.36 13.70 14.67
CA VAL A 443 -13.23 12.76 14.69
C VAL A 443 -12.26 13.04 13.54
N TRP A 444 -12.77 13.39 12.36
CA TRP A 444 -11.97 13.81 11.21
C TRP A 444 -11.17 15.07 11.55
N TRP A 445 -11.79 16.04 12.21
CA TRP A 445 -11.10 17.26 12.69
C TRP A 445 -9.97 16.94 13.66
N VAL A 446 -10.23 16.07 14.65
CA VAL A 446 -9.21 15.64 15.62
C VAL A 446 -8.03 14.98 14.92
N TYR A 447 -8.28 14.03 14.01
CA TYR A 447 -7.17 13.36 13.32
C TYR A 447 -6.49 14.22 12.25
N SER A 448 -7.21 15.15 11.61
CA SER A 448 -6.64 16.00 10.56
C SER A 448 -5.83 17.16 11.12
N PHE A 449 -6.30 17.82 12.19
CA PHE A 449 -5.73 19.09 12.66
C PHE A 449 -5.09 19.02 14.04
N GLN A 450 -5.56 18.15 14.94
CA GLN A 450 -4.98 18.04 16.29
C GLN A 450 -3.88 16.99 16.37
N ARG A 451 -4.07 15.84 15.69
CA ARG A 451 -3.15 14.70 15.74
C ARG A 451 -2.34 14.50 14.47
N GLN A 452 -2.79 15.06 13.35
CA GLN A 452 -2.18 14.90 12.02
C GLN A 452 -1.90 13.42 11.66
N TYR A 453 -2.91 12.55 11.84
CA TYR A 453 -2.78 11.11 11.64
C TYR A 453 -3.41 10.67 10.31
N GLY A 454 -2.62 10.70 9.23
CA GLY A 454 -3.10 10.47 7.86
C GLY A 454 -3.74 9.11 7.64
N TYR A 455 -3.17 8.06 8.23
CA TYR A 455 -3.72 6.69 8.14
C TYR A 455 -5.15 6.59 8.71
N ALA A 456 -5.46 7.25 9.83
CA ALA A 456 -6.84 7.27 10.34
C ALA A 456 -7.79 8.00 9.38
N VAL A 457 -7.38 9.15 8.84
CA VAL A 457 -8.21 9.93 7.91
C VAL A 457 -8.42 9.19 6.58
N PHE A 458 -7.41 8.49 6.09
CA PHE A 458 -7.50 7.54 4.97
C PHE A 458 -8.58 6.49 5.23
N LYS A 459 -8.52 5.79 6.38
CA LYS A 459 -9.50 4.75 6.71
C LYS A 459 -10.91 5.32 6.75
N MET A 460 -11.07 6.45 7.46
CA MET A 460 -12.32 7.20 7.58
C MET A 460 -12.95 7.57 6.23
N SER A 461 -12.13 7.86 5.21
CA SER A 461 -12.62 8.21 3.87
C SER A 461 -13.48 7.10 3.25
N SER A 462 -13.13 5.83 3.49
CA SER A 462 -13.91 4.67 3.05
C SER A 462 -15.09 4.39 3.99
N TRP A 463 -14.91 4.61 5.30
CA TRP A 463 -15.92 4.29 6.31
C TRP A 463 -17.16 5.15 6.19
N LEU A 464 -17.07 6.40 5.75
CA LEU A 464 -18.23 7.30 5.67
C LEU A 464 -19.02 7.19 4.36
N GLN A 465 -18.58 6.35 3.41
CA GLN A 465 -19.27 6.26 2.13
C GLN A 465 -20.74 5.83 2.29
N PHE A 466 -21.09 5.08 3.34
CA PHE A 466 -22.50 4.74 3.63
C PHE A 466 -23.38 5.95 4.00
N MET A 467 -22.81 7.10 4.35
CA MET A 467 -23.55 8.35 4.59
C MET A 467 -23.64 9.23 3.33
N VAL A 468 -22.57 9.27 2.53
CA VAL A 468 -22.53 10.09 1.31
C VAL A 468 -23.38 9.48 0.19
N VAL A 469 -23.25 8.17 -0.03
CA VAL A 469 -23.89 7.45 -1.13
C VAL A 469 -25.43 7.58 -1.14
N PRO A 470 -26.16 7.48 0.00
CA PRO A 470 -27.60 7.73 0.04
C PRO A 470 -28.03 9.10 -0.52
N PHE A 471 -27.27 10.17 -0.29
CA PHE A 471 -27.60 11.49 -0.83
C PHE A 471 -27.48 11.52 -2.35
N VAL A 472 -26.46 10.86 -2.89
CA VAL A 472 -26.28 10.69 -4.34
C VAL A 472 -27.39 9.80 -4.92
N ALA A 473 -27.79 8.74 -4.22
CA ALA A 473 -28.90 7.89 -4.65
C ALA A 473 -30.24 8.64 -4.64
N TYR A 474 -30.46 9.49 -3.63
CA TYR A 474 -31.61 10.39 -3.56
C TYR A 474 -31.61 11.40 -4.72
N ALA A 475 -30.44 11.87 -5.17
CA ALA A 475 -30.32 12.74 -6.34
C ALA A 475 -31.00 12.16 -7.58
N TRP A 476 -30.76 10.88 -7.87
CA TRP A 476 -31.39 10.18 -8.98
C TRP A 476 -32.92 10.18 -8.88
N MET A 477 -33.46 9.92 -7.69
CA MET A 477 -34.91 9.96 -7.45
C MET A 477 -35.48 11.37 -7.66
N ALA A 478 -34.82 12.37 -7.07
CA ALA A 478 -35.24 13.78 -7.18
C ALA A 478 -35.15 14.32 -8.60
N LEU A 479 -34.20 13.82 -9.41
CA LEU A 479 -34.06 14.16 -10.82
C LEU A 479 -35.11 13.47 -11.70
N ARG A 480 -35.58 12.26 -11.35
CA ARG A 480 -36.58 11.52 -12.14
C ARG A 480 -38.01 11.98 -11.87
N SER A 481 -38.32 12.31 -10.62
CA SER A 481 -39.65 12.73 -10.17
C SER A 481 -39.58 14.15 -9.59
N PRO A 482 -39.55 15.20 -10.43
CA PRO A 482 -39.39 16.57 -9.97
C PRO A 482 -40.61 17.03 -9.16
N GLY A 483 -40.43 17.18 -7.84
CA GLY A 483 -41.41 17.80 -6.94
C GLY A 483 -41.32 19.34 -6.86
N PRO A 484 -42.14 19.99 -6.01
CA PRO A 484 -42.04 21.43 -5.75
C PRO A 484 -40.64 21.84 -5.29
N GLY A 485 -40.08 22.91 -5.86
CA GLY A 485 -38.72 23.36 -5.56
C GLY A 485 -37.61 22.59 -6.28
N THR A 486 -37.94 21.79 -7.30
CA THR A 486 -36.92 21.22 -8.20
C THR A 486 -36.39 22.32 -9.12
N PRO A 487 -35.06 22.50 -9.23
CA PRO A 487 -34.50 23.52 -10.11
C PRO A 487 -34.98 23.33 -11.55
N ALA A 488 -35.45 24.39 -12.20
CA ALA A 488 -35.84 24.35 -13.61
C ALA A 488 -34.66 24.69 -14.53
N GLY A 489 -34.71 24.21 -15.78
CA GLY A 489 -33.74 24.55 -16.81
C GLY A 489 -32.30 24.12 -16.48
N TRP A 490 -31.35 25.04 -16.68
CA TRP A 490 -29.90 24.79 -16.59
C TRP A 490 -29.43 24.26 -15.23
N LYS A 491 -30.10 24.64 -14.13
CA LYS A 491 -29.74 24.14 -12.79
C LYS A 491 -29.95 22.63 -12.66
N ARG A 492 -31.02 22.09 -13.25
CA ARG A 492 -31.28 20.64 -13.29
C ARG A 492 -30.22 19.92 -14.11
N ALA A 493 -29.82 20.50 -15.24
CA ALA A 493 -28.74 19.98 -16.07
C ALA A 493 -27.41 19.96 -15.31
N ALA A 494 -27.08 21.02 -14.57
CA ALA A 494 -25.88 21.07 -13.74
C ALA A 494 -25.85 20.00 -12.64
N PHE A 495 -26.98 19.75 -11.95
CA PHE A 495 -27.06 18.68 -10.95
C PHE A 495 -27.02 17.28 -11.57
N ALA A 496 -27.65 17.09 -12.74
CA ALA A 496 -27.54 15.83 -13.48
C ALA A 496 -26.10 15.58 -13.95
N ALA A 497 -25.39 16.62 -14.40
CA ALA A 497 -23.97 16.55 -14.73
C ALA A 497 -23.13 16.21 -13.49
N GLY A 498 -23.38 16.83 -12.33
CA GLY A 498 -22.70 16.49 -11.08
C GLY A 498 -22.90 15.03 -10.66
N PHE A 499 -24.13 14.51 -10.78
CA PHE A 499 -24.42 13.08 -10.55
C PHE A 499 -23.68 12.18 -11.54
N ALA A 500 -23.73 12.50 -12.84
CA ALA A 500 -23.05 11.73 -13.87
C ALA A 500 -21.53 11.72 -13.66
N LEU A 501 -20.94 12.88 -13.32
CA LEU A 501 -19.52 13.01 -12.99
C LEU A 501 -19.15 12.17 -11.77
N TYR A 502 -19.98 12.15 -10.71
CA TYR A 502 -19.74 11.28 -9.56
C TYR A 502 -19.69 9.81 -9.96
N VAL A 503 -20.69 9.33 -10.74
CA VAL A 503 -20.75 7.94 -11.19
C VAL A 503 -19.57 7.57 -12.07
N VAL A 504 -19.25 8.41 -13.06
CA VAL A 504 -18.13 8.16 -13.99
C VAL A 504 -16.80 8.17 -13.26
N ALA A 505 -16.54 9.19 -12.43
CA ALA A 505 -15.28 9.28 -11.69
C ALA A 505 -15.09 8.10 -10.73
N ASN A 506 -16.16 7.68 -10.03
CA ASN A 506 -16.11 6.54 -9.12
C ASN A 506 -15.92 5.21 -9.86
N PHE A 507 -16.63 5.02 -10.98
CA PHE A 507 -16.46 3.82 -11.82
C PHE A 507 -15.04 3.72 -12.37
N VAL A 508 -14.48 4.83 -12.89
CA VAL A 508 -13.12 4.79 -13.42
C VAL A 508 -12.09 4.63 -12.32
N GLY A 509 -12.19 5.37 -11.21
CA GLY A 509 -11.26 5.22 -10.09
C GLY A 509 -11.27 3.79 -9.53
N THR A 510 -12.44 3.17 -9.41
CA THR A 510 -12.58 1.76 -9.03
C THR A 510 -11.93 0.82 -10.04
N THR A 511 -12.16 1.03 -11.33
CA THR A 511 -11.54 0.23 -12.40
C THR A 511 -10.03 0.38 -12.41
N GLU A 512 -9.52 1.61 -12.21
CA GLU A 512 -8.10 1.91 -12.14
C GLU A 512 -7.45 1.20 -10.94
N TYR A 513 -8.10 1.19 -9.77
CA TYR A 513 -7.64 0.38 -8.64
C TYR A 513 -7.66 -1.11 -8.95
N GLY A 514 -8.66 -1.60 -9.69
CA GLY A 514 -8.68 -2.98 -10.17
C GLY A 514 -7.47 -3.32 -11.05
N ILE A 515 -7.12 -2.46 -12.00
CA ILE A 515 -5.93 -2.61 -12.86
C ILE A 515 -4.65 -2.61 -12.01
N LYS A 516 -4.55 -1.72 -11.02
CA LYS A 516 -3.40 -1.69 -10.11
C LYS A 516 -3.31 -2.96 -9.26
N GLY A 517 -4.45 -3.49 -8.80
CA GLY A 517 -4.53 -4.76 -8.05
C GLY A 517 -4.08 -5.99 -8.85
N MET A 518 -4.01 -5.91 -10.18
CA MET A 518 -3.39 -6.96 -11.00
C MET A 518 -1.88 -7.06 -10.78
N GLY A 519 -1.22 -6.04 -10.21
CA GLY A 519 0.20 -6.10 -9.83
C GLY A 519 1.20 -6.02 -10.99
N ASN A 520 0.74 -5.72 -12.22
CA ASN A 520 1.58 -5.74 -13.44
C ASN A 520 2.00 -4.35 -13.93
N THR A 521 1.60 -3.26 -13.25
CA THR A 521 1.78 -1.89 -13.75
C THR A 521 2.88 -1.14 -13.00
N VAL A 522 4.12 -1.19 -13.51
CA VAL A 522 5.29 -0.52 -12.88
C VAL A 522 5.22 1.01 -12.86
N ALA A 523 4.64 1.61 -13.90
CA ALA A 523 4.63 3.06 -14.10
C ALA A 523 3.76 3.85 -13.10
N ARG A 524 2.72 3.22 -12.55
CA ARG A 524 1.61 3.92 -11.86
C ARG A 524 1.12 3.21 -10.60
N ALA A 525 1.75 2.13 -10.17
CA ALA A 525 1.30 1.37 -9.01
C ALA A 525 2.15 1.64 -7.76
N TYR A 526 2.35 2.91 -7.41
CA TYR A 526 2.98 3.35 -6.15
C TYR A 526 2.19 2.93 -4.87
N ILE A 527 1.20 2.06 -4.98
CA ILE A 527 0.50 1.43 -3.85
C ILE A 527 0.82 -0.06 -3.77
N VAL A 528 1.18 -0.67 -4.90
CA VAL A 528 1.55 -2.07 -4.97
C VAL A 528 2.95 -2.17 -4.36
N ASN A 529 3.03 -2.86 -3.24
CA ASN A 529 4.31 -3.03 -2.55
C ASN A 529 5.18 -4.07 -3.27
N SER A 530 4.57 -5.04 -3.96
CA SER A 530 5.27 -6.07 -4.71
C SER A 530 4.57 -6.42 -6.02
N PHE A 531 5.29 -6.24 -7.13
CA PHE A 531 4.81 -6.53 -8.48
C PHE A 531 4.76 -8.04 -8.78
N GLN A 532 3.93 -8.44 -9.75
CA GLN A 532 3.83 -9.82 -10.28
C GLN A 532 3.51 -10.91 -9.25
N MET A 533 2.86 -10.56 -8.12
CA MET A 533 2.37 -11.56 -7.15
C MET A 533 0.95 -12.03 -7.45
N SER A 534 0.03 -11.12 -7.76
CA SER A 534 -1.35 -11.46 -8.16
C SER A 534 -1.33 -12.25 -9.48
N GLY A 535 -2.01 -13.41 -9.50
CA GLY A 535 -2.02 -14.30 -10.67
C GLY A 535 -0.78 -15.19 -10.82
N ASN A 536 0.21 -15.10 -9.91
CA ASN A 536 1.43 -15.90 -10.01
C ASN A 536 1.29 -17.26 -9.32
N ARG A 537 1.28 -18.32 -10.13
CA ARG A 537 1.12 -19.70 -9.65
C ARG A 537 2.43 -20.35 -9.20
N ASP A 538 3.57 -19.76 -9.52
CA ASP A 538 4.91 -20.32 -9.23
C ASP A 538 5.11 -20.47 -7.71
N TYR A 539 4.51 -19.58 -6.90
CA TYR A 539 4.50 -19.67 -5.44
C TYR A 539 3.93 -20.98 -4.88
N PHE A 540 2.93 -21.59 -5.54
CA PHE A 540 2.28 -22.82 -5.03
C PHE A 540 3.12 -24.07 -5.26
N GLY A 541 3.95 -24.08 -6.31
CA GLY A 541 4.90 -25.16 -6.58
C GLY A 541 6.16 -25.06 -5.71
N LEU A 542 6.45 -23.87 -5.18
CA LEU A 542 7.73 -23.52 -4.58
C LEU A 542 8.22 -24.50 -3.51
N ALA A 543 7.35 -24.88 -2.55
CA ALA A 543 7.71 -25.81 -1.48
C ALA A 543 8.12 -27.19 -2.00
N GLY A 544 7.37 -27.71 -2.98
CA GLY A 544 7.60 -29.02 -3.57
C GLY A 544 8.82 -29.04 -4.50
N GLU A 545 9.11 -27.94 -5.18
CA GLU A 545 10.24 -27.82 -6.09
C GLU A 545 11.54 -27.56 -5.32
N VAL A 546 11.57 -26.58 -4.42
CA VAL A 546 12.74 -26.32 -3.56
C VAL A 546 13.05 -27.52 -2.66
N GLY A 547 12.03 -28.19 -2.11
CA GLY A 547 12.21 -29.38 -1.27
C GLY A 547 12.82 -30.61 -1.97
N ARG A 548 12.92 -30.63 -3.31
CA ARG A 548 13.67 -31.68 -4.05
C ARG A 548 15.17 -31.42 -4.07
N HIS A 549 15.58 -30.18 -3.83
CA HIS A 549 16.97 -29.74 -3.92
C HIS A 549 17.56 -29.40 -2.55
N VAL A 550 16.71 -29.05 -1.57
CA VAL A 550 17.11 -28.63 -0.23
C VAL A 550 16.51 -29.58 0.81
N ALA A 551 17.36 -30.19 1.62
CA ALA A 551 16.94 -31.03 2.74
C ALA A 551 16.33 -30.17 3.87
N LYS A 552 15.47 -30.76 4.71
CA LYS A 552 14.73 -30.02 5.75
C LYS A 552 15.63 -29.37 6.81
N ASP A 553 16.82 -29.90 7.03
CA ASP A 553 17.82 -29.41 7.98
C ASP A 553 18.80 -28.41 7.35
N GLU A 554 18.79 -28.27 6.03
CA GLU A 554 19.51 -27.23 5.29
C GLU A 554 18.67 -25.94 5.25
N SER A 555 19.36 -24.80 5.22
CA SER A 555 18.75 -23.48 5.26
C SER A 555 18.84 -22.73 3.93
N VAL A 556 17.82 -21.91 3.69
CA VAL A 556 17.66 -21.09 2.49
C VAL A 556 17.60 -19.62 2.90
N GLY A 557 18.61 -18.85 2.50
CA GLY A 557 18.63 -17.39 2.62
C GLY A 557 17.80 -16.73 1.53
N LEU A 558 16.80 -15.94 1.91
CA LEU A 558 15.93 -15.19 1.02
C LEU A 558 16.51 -13.79 0.77
N ALA A 559 16.85 -13.47 -0.48
CA ALA A 559 17.36 -12.16 -0.88
C ALA A 559 16.38 -11.46 -1.83
N PHE A 560 15.24 -11.01 -1.29
CA PHE A 560 14.24 -10.24 -2.03
C PHE A 560 14.28 -8.75 -1.65
N VAL A 561 13.68 -7.90 -2.48
CA VAL A 561 13.87 -6.44 -2.48
C VAL A 561 13.01 -5.68 -1.48
N ASP A 562 12.06 -6.37 -0.84
CA ASP A 562 11.23 -5.82 0.23
C ASP A 562 10.77 -6.92 1.22
N SER A 563 10.33 -6.49 2.39
CA SER A 563 9.90 -7.40 3.47
C SER A 563 8.64 -8.18 3.17
N ILE A 564 7.73 -7.60 2.40
CA ILE A 564 6.48 -8.24 2.06
C ILE A 564 6.78 -9.48 1.22
N GLN A 565 7.67 -9.37 0.24
CA GLN A 565 8.13 -10.50 -0.57
C GLN A 565 8.81 -11.59 0.27
N ASN A 566 9.75 -11.21 1.14
CA ASN A 566 10.46 -12.12 2.03
C ASN A 566 9.49 -12.95 2.87
N PHE A 567 8.54 -12.27 3.51
CA PHE A 567 7.53 -12.92 4.35
C PHE A 567 6.56 -13.81 3.57
N TRP A 568 6.19 -13.41 2.35
CA TRP A 568 5.36 -14.23 1.47
C TRP A 568 6.05 -15.51 1.03
N VAL A 569 7.31 -15.41 0.60
CA VAL A 569 8.08 -16.60 0.22
C VAL A 569 8.32 -17.49 1.43
N ALA A 570 8.62 -16.91 2.60
CA ALA A 570 8.72 -17.64 3.85
C ALA A 570 7.43 -18.38 4.20
N TYR A 571 6.23 -17.83 3.89
CA TYR A 571 4.96 -18.52 4.14
C TYR A 571 4.84 -19.82 3.35
N TYR A 572 5.21 -19.80 2.07
CA TYR A 572 5.17 -20.99 1.22
C TYR A 572 6.29 -21.97 1.57
N LEU A 573 7.43 -21.48 2.06
CA LEU A 573 8.57 -22.30 2.51
C LEU A 573 8.60 -22.55 4.03
N ARG A 574 7.48 -22.39 4.74
CA ARG A 574 7.41 -22.44 6.22
C ARG A 574 7.95 -23.73 6.85
N ASP A 575 7.94 -24.83 6.11
CA ASP A 575 8.42 -26.15 6.54
C ASP A 575 9.93 -26.35 6.31
N GLN A 576 10.62 -25.35 5.73
CA GLN A 576 12.07 -25.32 5.52
C GLN A 576 12.72 -24.34 6.51
N ARG A 577 14.03 -24.48 6.73
CA ARG A 577 14.80 -23.49 7.49
C ARG A 577 15.09 -22.29 6.60
N ILE A 578 14.59 -21.13 6.98
CA ILE A 578 14.59 -19.90 6.19
C ILE A 578 15.30 -18.77 6.94
N SER A 579 16.26 -18.13 6.28
CA SER A 579 16.83 -16.85 6.71
C SER A 579 16.27 -15.71 5.86
N LEU A 580 16.00 -14.55 6.48
CA LEU A 580 15.67 -13.33 5.74
C LEU A 580 16.94 -12.50 5.61
N LEU A 581 17.59 -12.52 4.43
CA LEU A 581 18.88 -11.86 4.22
C LEU A 581 18.74 -10.33 4.19
N ALA A 582 17.72 -9.87 3.47
CA ALA A 582 17.44 -8.45 3.23
C ALA A 582 16.09 -8.05 3.82
N HIS A 583 15.88 -6.74 4.00
CA HIS A 583 14.57 -6.10 4.17
C HIS A 583 13.56 -6.92 4.99
N GLU A 584 13.72 -7.00 6.31
CA GLU A 584 12.73 -7.69 7.18
C GLU A 584 11.64 -6.74 7.69
N ASN A 585 11.87 -5.42 7.65
CA ASN A 585 10.98 -4.45 8.27
C ASN A 585 9.98 -3.92 7.26
N ILE A 586 8.81 -3.49 7.74
CA ILE A 586 7.83 -2.84 6.88
C ILE A 586 8.44 -1.60 6.20
N PRO A 587 7.96 -1.23 5.00
CA PRO A 587 8.29 0.07 4.41
C PRO A 587 8.17 1.19 5.45
N GLY A 588 9.06 2.18 5.39
CA GLY A 588 9.15 3.30 6.33
C GLY A 588 10.17 3.05 7.44
N ASP A 589 10.09 1.90 8.13
CA ASP A 589 11.10 1.50 9.11
C ASP A 589 12.41 1.09 8.43
N ASP A 590 12.28 0.37 7.32
CA ASP A 590 13.41 -0.15 6.56
C ASP A 590 14.17 0.95 5.78
N GLU A 591 13.51 2.08 5.57
CA GLU A 591 14.02 3.26 4.85
C GLU A 591 15.02 4.08 5.70
N ASN A 592 15.07 3.83 7.01
CA ASN A 592 15.97 4.52 7.94
C ASN A 592 17.33 3.83 8.02
N LEU A 593 18.39 4.57 7.71
CA LEU A 593 19.76 4.11 7.88
C LEU A 593 20.16 4.17 9.37
N PRO A 594 20.63 3.06 9.97
CA PRO A 594 21.16 3.07 11.33
C PRO A 594 22.43 3.90 11.45
N ASP A 595 22.70 4.43 12.64
CA ASP A 595 24.00 5.02 12.93
C ASP A 595 25.11 3.99 12.75
N VAL A 596 26.13 4.33 11.95
CA VAL A 596 27.17 3.37 11.52
C VAL A 596 27.96 2.80 12.71
N MET A 597 28.18 3.60 13.76
CA MET A 597 29.01 3.21 14.90
C MET A 597 28.22 2.40 15.93
N THR A 598 27.06 2.91 16.31
CA THR A 598 26.22 2.36 17.39
C THR A 598 25.19 1.36 16.89
N ASN A 599 24.93 1.31 15.59
CA ASN A 599 23.88 0.51 14.96
C ASN A 599 22.46 0.81 15.50
N LYS A 600 22.25 2.01 16.07
CA LYS A 600 20.96 2.47 16.58
C LYS A 600 20.21 3.27 15.53
N LEU A 601 18.89 3.16 15.54
CA LEU A 601 17.98 3.98 14.73
C LEU A 601 16.74 4.36 15.51
N VAL A 602 16.07 5.40 15.01
CA VAL A 602 14.74 5.81 15.44
C VAL A 602 13.74 5.12 14.51
N ASP A 603 12.85 4.30 15.08
CA ASP A 603 11.80 3.65 14.30
C ASP A 603 10.69 4.64 13.93
N TYR A 604 9.74 4.18 13.13
CA TYR A 604 8.58 4.93 12.68
C TYR A 604 7.72 5.48 13.84
N TYR A 605 7.81 4.88 15.03
CA TYR A 605 7.11 5.33 16.23
C TYR A 605 7.94 6.32 17.09
N GLY A 606 9.15 6.65 16.68
CA GLY A 606 10.06 7.50 17.43
C GLY A 606 10.89 6.75 18.48
N ASN A 607 10.80 5.41 18.57
CA ASN A 607 11.57 4.65 19.54
C ASN A 607 12.99 4.44 19.04
N VAL A 608 13.97 4.60 19.93
CA VAL A 608 15.36 4.26 19.64
C VAL A 608 15.57 2.78 19.89
N ARG A 609 15.97 2.04 18.86
CA ARG A 609 16.27 0.60 18.95
C ARG A 609 17.55 0.25 18.19
N GLU A 610 18.15 -0.88 18.55
CA GLU A 610 19.25 -1.45 17.78
C GLU A 610 18.70 -2.09 16.49
N ALA A 611 19.40 -1.87 15.39
CA ALA A 611 19.07 -2.41 14.07
C ALA A 611 19.54 -3.86 13.99
N ASN A 612 18.74 -4.80 14.51
CA ASN A 612 19.06 -6.22 14.46
C ASN A 612 18.01 -6.99 13.66
N ASN A 613 18.47 -7.70 12.62
CA ASN A 613 17.67 -8.68 11.90
C ASN A 613 17.85 -10.03 12.56
N VAL A 614 16.85 -10.44 13.34
CA VAL A 614 16.91 -11.68 14.11
C VAL A 614 16.86 -12.92 13.21
N PHE A 615 16.38 -12.78 11.98
CA PHE A 615 16.26 -13.86 10.98
C PHE A 615 17.49 -13.95 10.07
N PHE A 616 18.50 -13.08 10.25
CA PHE A 616 19.70 -13.07 9.43
C PHE A 616 20.71 -14.11 9.92
N HIS A 617 20.95 -15.13 9.09
CA HIS A 617 21.95 -16.19 9.32
C HIS A 617 23.06 -16.15 8.26
N GLY A 618 22.78 -15.60 7.08
CA GLY A 618 23.77 -15.00 6.19
C GLY A 618 24.74 -16.00 5.57
N ALA A 619 25.99 -16.00 6.07
CA ALA A 619 27.07 -16.85 5.55
C ALA A 619 26.90 -18.34 5.92
N GLU A 620 26.02 -18.63 6.88
CA GLU A 620 25.71 -20.00 7.31
C GLU A 620 24.66 -20.69 6.43
N ASP A 621 23.90 -19.93 5.62
CA ASP A 621 22.87 -20.48 4.75
C ASP A 621 23.48 -21.40 3.68
N GLN A 622 22.88 -22.57 3.45
CA GLN A 622 23.35 -23.54 2.45
C GLN A 622 22.88 -23.22 1.03
N TYR A 623 21.77 -22.49 0.90
CA TYR A 623 21.21 -22.06 -0.37
C TYR A 623 20.77 -20.60 -0.34
N TYR A 624 20.74 -19.97 -1.52
CA TYR A 624 20.17 -18.65 -1.72
C TYR A 624 19.01 -18.74 -2.70
N LEU A 625 17.86 -18.18 -2.32
CA LEU A 625 16.70 -18.05 -3.18
C LEU A 625 16.53 -16.58 -3.58
N THR A 626 16.46 -16.34 -4.88
CA THR A 626 16.39 -15.00 -5.49
C THR A 626 15.37 -14.96 -6.62
N TRP A 627 15.10 -13.77 -7.14
CA TRP A 627 14.27 -13.60 -8.34
C TRP A 627 14.95 -14.15 -9.60
N ASN A 628 14.15 -14.68 -10.51
CA ASN A 628 14.57 -14.95 -11.88
C ASN A 628 14.75 -13.64 -12.67
N GLU A 629 15.68 -13.62 -13.62
CA GLU A 629 16.10 -12.45 -14.41
C GLU A 629 14.94 -11.75 -15.12
N SER A 630 13.87 -12.48 -15.46
CA SER A 630 12.67 -11.92 -16.08
C SER A 630 11.70 -11.25 -15.11
N HIS A 631 11.87 -11.40 -13.80
CA HIS A 631 10.97 -10.81 -12.80
C HIS A 631 11.17 -9.30 -12.71
N LEU A 632 10.12 -8.53 -12.39
CA LEU A 632 10.26 -7.06 -12.36
C LEU A 632 11.10 -6.58 -11.16
N ASN A 633 11.03 -7.27 -10.03
CA ASN A 633 11.57 -6.83 -8.74
C ASN A 633 13.06 -7.13 -8.52
N HIS A 634 13.90 -6.97 -9.54
CA HIS A 634 15.35 -7.03 -9.34
C HIS A 634 15.86 -5.83 -8.57
N ASP A 635 16.84 -6.06 -7.71
CA ASP A 635 17.40 -5.01 -6.88
C ASP A 635 18.31 -4.04 -7.69
N ILE A 636 18.68 -2.92 -7.08
CA ILE A 636 19.72 -2.01 -7.59
C ILE A 636 21.14 -2.55 -7.38
N VAL A 637 21.28 -3.63 -6.61
CA VAL A 637 22.50 -4.39 -6.41
C VAL A 637 22.44 -5.61 -7.31
N GLU A 638 23.48 -5.83 -8.12
CA GLU A 638 23.54 -7.02 -8.97
C GLU A 638 24.26 -8.17 -8.26
N PRO A 639 23.53 -9.22 -7.83
CA PRO A 639 24.15 -10.38 -7.23
C PRO A 639 25.00 -11.12 -8.26
N ARG A 640 26.17 -11.59 -7.81
CA ARG A 640 27.11 -12.35 -8.64
C ARG A 640 26.98 -13.83 -8.36
N PHE A 641 26.54 -14.58 -9.36
CA PHE A 641 26.48 -16.02 -9.31
C PHE A 641 27.62 -16.60 -10.15
N SER A 642 28.48 -17.39 -9.51
CA SER A 642 29.63 -18.04 -10.16
C SER A 642 29.25 -19.37 -10.81
N SER A 643 28.08 -19.93 -10.45
CA SER A 643 27.54 -21.17 -10.99
C SER A 643 26.09 -20.97 -11.46
N PRO A 644 25.60 -21.81 -12.40
CA PRO A 644 24.20 -21.79 -12.78
C PRO A 644 23.30 -22.18 -11.59
N PRO A 645 22.05 -21.72 -11.57
CA PRO A 645 21.11 -22.10 -10.51
C PRO A 645 20.87 -23.62 -10.53
N VAL A 646 20.77 -24.22 -9.35
CA VAL A 646 20.43 -25.66 -9.20
C VAL A 646 18.97 -25.92 -9.57
N TRP A 647 18.13 -24.89 -9.48
CA TRP A 647 16.75 -24.89 -9.93
C TRP A 647 16.29 -23.46 -10.29
N LYS A 648 15.42 -23.34 -11.29
CA LYS A 648 14.75 -22.08 -11.64
C LYS A 648 13.39 -22.34 -12.27
N ASP A 649 12.47 -21.42 -12.05
CA ASP A 649 11.21 -21.32 -12.79
C ASP A 649 11.09 -19.91 -13.40
N ARG A 650 9.88 -19.45 -13.74
CA ARG A 650 9.67 -18.11 -14.31
C ARG A 650 9.87 -16.98 -13.28
N THR A 651 9.72 -17.27 -11.99
CA THR A 651 9.72 -16.30 -10.89
C THR A 651 10.98 -16.38 -10.05
N PHE A 652 11.47 -17.57 -9.72
CA PHE A 652 12.52 -17.81 -8.74
C PHE A 652 13.74 -18.53 -9.33
N ARG A 653 14.87 -18.37 -8.64
CA ARG A 653 16.12 -19.12 -8.85
C ARG A 653 16.74 -19.50 -7.53
N LEU A 654 17.13 -20.76 -7.42
CA LEU A 654 17.82 -21.33 -6.26
C LEU A 654 19.28 -21.61 -6.60
N PHE A 655 20.18 -21.19 -5.73
CA PHE A 655 21.62 -21.36 -5.86
C PHE A 655 22.17 -22.05 -4.62
N ARG A 656 23.17 -22.92 -4.79
CA ARG A 656 23.94 -23.42 -3.65
C ARG A 656 24.93 -22.35 -3.21
N SER A 657 24.92 -22.00 -1.93
CA SER A 657 25.73 -20.88 -1.41
C SER A 657 27.24 -21.15 -1.49
N ALA A 658 27.66 -22.40 -1.35
CA ALA A 658 29.08 -22.80 -1.45
C ALA A 658 29.64 -22.59 -2.87
N ASP A 659 28.81 -22.74 -3.90
CA ASP A 659 29.19 -22.60 -5.31
C ASP A 659 29.08 -21.15 -5.81
N ASN A 660 28.63 -20.23 -4.94
CA ASN A 660 28.36 -18.83 -5.27
C ASN A 660 28.91 -17.89 -4.18
N PRO A 661 30.25 -17.84 -4.00
CA PRO A 661 30.87 -16.84 -3.14
C PRO A 661 30.72 -15.43 -3.72
N ASP A 662 30.95 -14.41 -2.88
CA ASP A 662 30.74 -12.99 -3.19
C ASP A 662 29.27 -12.63 -3.51
N MET A 663 28.30 -13.28 -2.85
CA MET A 663 26.89 -12.90 -2.98
C MET A 663 26.66 -11.50 -2.40
N VAL A 664 25.99 -10.62 -3.15
CA VAL A 664 25.73 -9.22 -2.75
C VAL A 664 24.24 -8.92 -2.79
N PHE A 665 23.74 -8.19 -1.80
CA PHE A 665 22.35 -7.73 -1.74
C PHE A 665 22.23 -6.41 -0.95
N SER A 666 21.11 -5.69 -1.11
CA SER A 666 20.85 -4.46 -0.36
C SER A 666 20.21 -4.70 1.01
N GLY A 667 20.51 -3.82 1.96
CA GLY A 667 19.90 -3.77 3.29
C GLY A 667 19.08 -2.48 3.48
N ARG A 668 19.10 -1.93 4.70
CA ARG A 668 18.27 -0.76 5.07
C ARG A 668 18.76 0.54 4.41
N GLY A 669 17.95 1.59 4.56
CA GLY A 669 18.30 2.96 4.16
C GLY A 669 17.87 3.33 2.73
N PHE A 670 17.25 2.40 2.02
CA PHE A 670 16.68 2.66 0.70
C PHE A 670 15.16 2.73 0.78
N TYR A 671 14.58 3.69 0.05
CA TYR A 671 13.16 3.65 -0.29
C TYR A 671 12.89 2.47 -1.24
N ARG A 672 11.61 2.21 -1.52
CA ARG A 672 11.20 1.20 -2.50
C ARG A 672 11.84 1.40 -3.89
N MET A 673 11.86 0.31 -4.66
CA MET A 673 12.23 0.34 -6.08
C MET A 673 11.33 1.30 -6.88
N GLU A 674 11.95 2.14 -7.69
CA GLU A 674 11.29 2.97 -8.70
C GLU A 674 11.71 2.54 -10.11
N TYR A 675 10.72 2.55 -11.00
CA TYR A 675 10.87 2.24 -12.42
C TYR A 675 10.50 3.46 -13.23
N GLU A 676 11.39 3.91 -14.11
CA GLU A 676 11.06 4.92 -15.09
C GLU A 676 10.54 4.24 -16.36
N THR A 677 9.39 4.69 -16.84
CA THR A 677 8.73 4.10 -18.03
C THR A 677 8.36 5.14 -19.06
N ASP A 678 8.47 6.44 -18.72
CA ASP A 678 8.13 7.53 -19.62
C ASP A 678 9.26 7.80 -20.62
N ARG A 679 9.02 7.40 -21.88
CA ARG A 679 9.91 7.64 -23.02
C ARG A 679 10.24 9.11 -23.27
N THR A 680 9.50 10.05 -22.69
CA THR A 680 9.74 11.49 -22.86
C THR A 680 10.72 12.08 -21.84
N LEU A 681 10.90 11.44 -20.67
CA LEU A 681 11.93 11.79 -19.66
C LEU A 681 13.18 10.88 -19.74
N ASN A 682 13.13 9.87 -20.63
CA ASN A 682 14.07 8.75 -20.77
C ASN A 682 15.50 9.03 -21.26
N TYR A 683 15.98 10.27 -21.29
CA TYR A 683 17.31 10.51 -21.86
C TYR A 683 18.47 10.19 -20.89
N TRP A 684 18.24 9.84 -19.62
CA TRP A 684 19.31 9.26 -18.78
C TRP A 684 18.84 8.48 -17.54
N TRP A 685 17.58 8.60 -17.11
CA TRP A 685 17.12 7.97 -15.87
C TRP A 685 17.46 6.47 -15.81
N PRO A 686 18.04 5.95 -14.70
CA PRO A 686 18.29 4.53 -14.56
C PRO A 686 16.97 3.76 -14.69
N GLU A 687 17.00 2.65 -15.42
CA GLU A 687 15.81 1.79 -15.60
C GLU A 687 15.23 1.35 -14.25
N ARG A 688 16.12 1.13 -13.28
CA ARG A 688 15.83 0.73 -11.91
C ARG A 688 16.64 1.57 -10.96
N SER A 689 15.99 2.12 -9.94
CA SER A 689 16.67 2.95 -8.95
C SER A 689 15.96 2.94 -7.61
N ARG A 690 16.67 3.33 -6.55
CA ARG A 690 16.07 3.62 -5.24
C ARG A 690 16.51 4.99 -4.77
N TRP A 691 15.55 5.76 -4.27
CA TRP A 691 15.87 6.95 -3.50
C TRP A 691 16.46 6.55 -2.14
N SER A 692 17.22 7.46 -1.55
CA SER A 692 17.65 7.36 -0.17
C SER A 692 17.72 8.74 0.50
N ALA A 693 17.41 8.78 1.80
CA ALA A 693 17.52 9.97 2.64
C ALA A 693 18.94 10.18 3.19
N GLN A 694 19.58 9.11 3.67
CA GLN A 694 20.86 9.16 4.38
C GLN A 694 21.91 8.22 3.79
N GLY A 695 21.58 7.54 2.70
CA GLY A 695 22.33 6.43 2.13
C GLY A 695 21.77 5.07 2.60
N GLY A 696 22.45 3.98 2.22
CA GLY A 696 21.94 2.62 2.42
C GLY A 696 23.03 1.58 2.66
N GLU A 697 22.59 0.40 3.08
CA GLU A 697 23.44 -0.73 3.43
C GLU A 697 23.56 -1.70 2.25
N VAL A 698 24.76 -2.25 2.05
CA VAL A 698 25.03 -3.30 1.06
C VAL A 698 25.81 -4.39 1.77
N TYR A 699 25.39 -5.63 1.60
CA TYR A 699 26.01 -6.77 2.27
C TYR A 699 26.73 -7.65 1.26
N LEU A 700 27.94 -8.09 1.62
CA LEU A 700 28.73 -9.07 0.87
C LEU A 700 28.87 -10.33 1.74
N LEU A 701 28.40 -11.46 1.23
CA LEU A 701 28.49 -12.78 1.89
C LEU A 701 29.58 -13.64 1.27
N ARG A 702 30.28 -14.40 2.12
CA ARG A 702 31.25 -15.44 1.76
C ARG A 702 32.21 -14.99 0.66
N PRO A 703 33.05 -13.97 0.91
CA PRO A 703 33.94 -13.48 -0.13
C PRO A 703 34.86 -14.61 -0.60
N ALA A 704 35.04 -14.77 -1.91
CA ALA A 704 35.80 -15.91 -2.46
C ALA A 704 37.28 -15.95 -2.02
N ALA A 705 37.84 -14.78 -1.70
CA ALA A 705 39.19 -14.62 -1.17
C ALA A 705 39.16 -13.57 -0.05
N PRO A 706 38.77 -13.96 1.18
CA PRO A 706 38.78 -13.05 2.33
C PRO A 706 40.16 -12.43 2.52
N GLY A 707 40.21 -11.16 2.90
CA GLY A 707 41.49 -10.44 3.01
C GLY A 707 42.00 -9.79 1.72
N THR A 708 41.45 -10.14 0.54
CA THR A 708 41.80 -9.46 -0.71
C THR A 708 41.05 -8.14 -0.86
N PRO A 709 41.70 -7.06 -1.33
CA PRO A 709 41.04 -5.79 -1.56
C PRO A 709 39.84 -5.90 -2.53
N ARG A 710 38.74 -5.26 -2.17
CA ARG A 710 37.52 -5.09 -2.98
C ARG A 710 37.23 -3.61 -3.16
N ARG A 711 36.47 -3.25 -4.21
CA ARG A 711 35.94 -1.89 -4.41
C ARG A 711 34.43 -1.95 -4.55
N ILE A 712 33.74 -0.86 -4.24
CA ILE A 712 32.32 -0.70 -4.57
C ILE A 712 32.18 0.33 -5.67
N ALA A 713 31.32 0.03 -6.64
CA ALA A 713 30.93 0.95 -7.70
C ALA A 713 29.42 1.19 -7.66
N PHE A 714 29.00 2.41 -7.94
CA PHE A 714 27.57 2.78 -7.99
C PHE A 714 27.36 4.06 -8.80
N ASP A 715 26.13 4.20 -9.30
CA ASP A 715 25.64 5.43 -9.91
C ASP A 715 24.81 6.21 -8.88
N LEU A 716 25.02 7.52 -8.82
CA LEU A 716 24.30 8.43 -7.93
C LEU A 716 23.82 9.68 -8.67
N ILE A 717 22.54 10.03 -8.46
CA ILE A 717 21.95 11.32 -8.85
C ILE A 717 21.70 12.16 -7.61
N VAL A 718 22.13 13.41 -7.64
CA VAL A 718 21.83 14.38 -6.59
C VAL A 718 20.34 14.73 -6.62
N GLY A 719 19.69 14.53 -5.47
CA GLY A 719 18.27 14.75 -5.29
C GLY A 719 17.87 16.21 -5.07
N TYR A 720 16.69 16.40 -4.46
CA TYR A 720 16.02 17.69 -4.36
C TYR A 720 16.20 18.34 -2.98
N GLU A 721 15.65 19.55 -2.81
CA GLU A 721 15.48 20.26 -1.52
C GLU A 721 16.79 20.59 -0.76
N HIS A 722 17.94 20.42 -1.39
CA HIS A 722 19.22 20.94 -0.93
C HIS A 722 19.68 22.07 -1.84
N ARG A 723 20.21 23.14 -1.26
CA ARG A 723 20.67 24.31 -2.03
C ARG A 723 21.79 23.94 -3.01
N GLU A 724 22.77 23.18 -2.56
CA GLU A 724 23.90 22.74 -3.40
C GLU A 724 23.52 21.49 -4.21
N ASP A 725 23.85 21.50 -5.50
CA ASP A 725 23.75 20.33 -6.40
C ASP A 725 24.94 19.38 -6.23
N ALA A 726 25.27 19.06 -4.97
CA ALA A 726 26.36 18.18 -4.59
C ALA A 726 26.05 17.42 -3.30
N ARG A 727 26.61 16.21 -3.16
CA ARG A 727 26.54 15.39 -1.93
C ARG A 727 27.89 14.85 -1.54
N ASN A 728 28.20 14.89 -0.25
CA ASN A 728 29.37 14.24 0.34
C ASN A 728 28.96 12.83 0.77
N VAL A 729 29.53 11.84 0.09
CA VAL A 729 29.27 10.41 0.27
C VAL A 729 30.43 9.78 1.01
N GLU A 730 30.17 9.20 2.18
CA GLU A 730 31.13 8.41 2.94
C GLU A 730 30.89 6.93 2.72
N LEU A 731 31.97 6.17 2.58
CA LEU A 731 31.89 4.72 2.42
C LEU A 731 32.55 4.02 3.62
N TRP A 732 31.79 3.11 4.23
CA TRP A 732 32.19 2.38 5.42
C TRP A 732 32.08 0.88 5.16
N ALA A 733 33.00 0.09 5.70
CA ALA A 733 32.94 -1.37 5.73
C ALA A 733 33.17 -1.84 7.17
N ASN A 734 32.20 -2.55 7.75
CA ASN A 734 32.27 -3.06 9.14
C ASN A 734 32.71 -1.98 10.15
N LYS A 735 32.07 -0.80 10.10
CA LYS A 735 32.35 0.39 10.94
C LYS A 735 33.68 1.09 10.68
N VAL A 736 34.45 0.68 9.67
CA VAL A 736 35.68 1.36 9.25
C VAL A 736 35.39 2.17 7.99
N LYS A 737 35.60 3.48 8.07
CA LYS A 737 35.53 4.35 6.89
C LYS A 737 36.73 4.09 5.99
N PHE A 738 36.50 3.75 4.73
CA PHE A 738 37.57 3.48 3.77
C PHE A 738 37.62 4.51 2.64
N ASP A 739 36.55 5.30 2.43
CA ASP A 739 36.53 6.32 1.40
C ASP A 739 35.56 7.47 1.67
N GLU A 740 35.76 8.57 0.94
CA GLU A 740 34.87 9.73 0.89
C GLU A 740 34.97 10.41 -0.47
N VAL A 741 33.81 10.72 -1.08
CA VAL A 741 33.73 11.40 -2.37
C VAL A 741 32.65 12.48 -2.36
N ARG A 742 32.88 13.55 -3.12
CA ARG A 742 31.85 14.56 -3.41
C ARG A 742 31.31 14.35 -4.81
N ILE A 743 30.03 14.00 -4.92
CA ILE A 743 29.33 13.83 -6.21
C ILE A 743 28.52 15.09 -6.49
N THR A 744 28.71 15.67 -7.67
CA THR A 744 28.03 16.88 -8.16
C THR A 744 27.09 16.51 -9.30
N SER A 745 25.84 16.97 -9.24
CA SER A 745 24.76 16.66 -10.20
C SER A 745 24.46 15.16 -10.35
N ALA A 746 25.31 14.44 -11.07
CA ALA A 746 25.28 12.99 -11.21
C ALA A 746 26.71 12.44 -11.34
N GLY A 747 26.90 11.19 -10.93
CA GLY A 747 28.18 10.53 -11.05
C GLY A 747 28.11 9.01 -11.00
N ARG A 748 29.06 8.37 -11.69
CA ARG A 748 29.43 6.97 -11.50
C ARG A 748 30.74 6.94 -10.72
N TYR A 749 30.69 6.38 -9.52
CA TYR A 749 31.86 6.35 -8.64
C TYR A 749 32.39 4.93 -8.48
N VAL A 750 33.71 4.79 -8.41
CA VAL A 750 34.42 3.56 -8.04
C VAL A 750 35.30 3.89 -6.85
N SER A 751 35.10 3.19 -5.74
CA SER A 751 35.73 3.51 -4.47
C SER A 751 37.22 3.15 -4.39
N LYS A 752 37.88 3.70 -3.37
CA LYS A 752 39.11 3.13 -2.81
C LYS A 752 38.88 1.68 -2.34
N PRO A 753 39.95 0.86 -2.28
CA PRO A 753 39.84 -0.51 -1.81
C PRO A 753 39.45 -0.60 -0.33
N PHE A 754 38.65 -1.61 0.00
CA PHE A 754 38.39 -2.07 1.37
C PHE A 754 38.67 -3.57 1.49
N VAL A 755 38.90 -4.06 2.71
CA VAL A 755 39.16 -5.48 2.97
C VAL A 755 37.91 -6.11 3.57
N PRO A 756 37.29 -7.11 2.92
CA PRO A 756 36.09 -7.76 3.44
C PRO A 756 36.44 -8.75 4.56
N ALA A 757 35.53 -8.91 5.52
CA ALA A 757 35.58 -9.97 6.52
C ALA A 757 35.25 -11.34 5.92
N ALA A 758 35.62 -12.43 6.61
CA ALA A 758 35.50 -13.79 6.10
C ALA A 758 34.04 -14.24 5.84
N ASP A 759 33.11 -13.87 6.71
CA ASP A 759 31.73 -14.34 6.62
C ASP A 759 30.83 -13.30 5.96
N VAL A 760 30.65 -12.16 6.62
CA VAL A 760 29.75 -11.09 6.19
C VAL A 760 30.47 -9.75 6.30
N THR A 761 30.39 -8.96 5.23
CA THR A 761 30.84 -7.57 5.24
C THR A 761 29.64 -6.65 5.02
N LYS A 762 29.36 -5.80 6.01
CA LYS A 762 28.38 -4.71 5.91
C LYS A 762 29.07 -3.47 5.36
N ILE A 763 28.69 -3.07 4.17
CA ILE A 763 29.10 -1.83 3.52
C ILE A 763 27.99 -0.80 3.73
N VAL A 764 28.35 0.42 4.11
CA VAL A 764 27.40 1.54 4.24
C VAL A 764 27.83 2.67 3.32
N ILE A 765 26.93 3.01 2.40
CA ILE A 765 27.01 4.25 1.62
C ILE A 765 26.25 5.29 2.45
N ARG A 766 26.91 6.33 2.95
CA ARG A 766 26.29 7.37 3.79
C ARG A 766 26.36 8.72 3.13
N ILE A 767 25.24 9.44 3.12
CA ILE A 767 25.15 10.83 2.64
C ILE A 767 25.16 11.75 3.86
N ARG A 768 26.08 12.73 3.87
CA ARG A 768 26.21 13.65 5.02
C ARG A 768 25.11 14.71 5.05
N GLU A 769 24.74 15.23 3.89
CA GLU A 769 23.71 16.25 3.78
C GLU A 769 22.37 15.69 4.22
N ARG A 770 21.53 16.54 4.81
CA ARG A 770 20.14 16.22 5.14
C ARG A 770 19.25 17.14 4.33
N VAL A 771 18.14 16.61 3.83
CA VAL A 771 17.16 17.39 3.07
C VAL A 771 15.79 17.28 3.72
N PRO A 772 15.01 18.36 3.73
CA PRO A 772 13.61 18.27 4.10
C PRO A 772 12.83 17.53 3.01
N PRO A 773 11.66 16.95 3.33
CA PRO A 773 10.72 16.47 2.32
C PRO A 773 10.20 17.63 1.46
N GLY A 774 9.82 17.34 0.21
CA GLY A 774 9.39 18.34 -0.76
C GLY A 774 8.10 19.07 -0.36
N LYS A 775 8.09 20.39 -0.51
CA LYS A 775 6.92 21.22 -0.19
C LYS A 775 5.79 21.06 -1.21
N ARG A 776 4.55 21.26 -0.76
CA ARG A 776 3.38 21.27 -1.65
C ARG A 776 3.29 22.61 -2.41
N PRO A 777 2.91 22.60 -3.70
CA PRO A 777 2.87 23.83 -4.51
C PRO A 777 1.74 24.80 -4.12
N LEU A 778 0.62 24.32 -3.56
CA LEU A 778 -0.55 25.15 -3.20
C LEU A 778 -1.25 24.68 -1.91
N PRO A 779 -0.61 24.73 -0.73
CA PRO A 779 -1.19 24.17 0.48
C PRO A 779 -2.32 25.05 1.04
N LEU A 780 -3.56 24.53 1.06
CA LEU A 780 -4.72 25.25 1.62
C LEU A 780 -4.74 25.17 3.16
N TRP A 781 -4.52 23.97 3.71
CA TRP A 781 -4.36 23.74 5.15
C TRP A 781 -3.25 22.72 5.44
N ASN A 782 -2.87 22.58 6.72
CA ASN A 782 -1.75 21.75 7.18
C ASN A 782 -0.48 22.00 6.34
N ARG A 783 -0.10 23.27 6.19
CA ARG A 783 0.91 23.73 5.21
C ARG A 783 2.26 23.06 5.35
N ASP A 784 2.58 22.58 6.55
CA ASP A 784 3.84 21.90 6.87
C ASP A 784 3.86 20.43 6.45
N ILE A 785 2.72 19.86 6.07
CA ILE A 785 2.65 18.50 5.53
C ILE A 785 3.21 18.50 4.11
N PRO A 786 4.22 17.66 3.80
CA PRO A 786 4.88 17.66 2.51
C PRO A 786 4.03 16.98 1.42
N LEU A 787 4.43 17.17 0.16
CA LEU A 787 3.82 16.50 -0.99
C LEU A 787 4.18 15.01 -1.06
N ASP A 788 5.38 14.69 -0.60
CA ASP A 788 5.94 13.34 -0.48
C ASP A 788 6.68 13.31 0.86
N TYR A 789 6.42 12.31 1.70
CA TYR A 789 7.08 12.23 3.01
C TYR A 789 8.59 11.93 2.87
N ARG A 790 8.98 11.34 1.74
CA ARG A 790 10.34 10.85 1.52
C ARG A 790 11.29 12.03 1.35
N GLN A 791 12.46 11.90 1.98
CA GLN A 791 13.58 12.83 1.82
C GLN A 791 14.39 12.34 0.61
N LEU A 792 14.07 12.86 -0.57
CA LEU A 792 14.66 12.45 -1.84
C LEU A 792 16.07 13.07 -2.00
N ASN A 793 17.02 12.63 -1.16
CA ASN A 793 18.34 13.23 -1.02
C ASN A 793 19.31 12.83 -2.14
N ALA A 794 19.33 11.54 -2.47
CA ALA A 794 20.01 11.01 -3.63
C ALA A 794 19.30 9.78 -4.18
N LEU A 795 19.42 9.58 -5.49
CA LEU A 795 18.96 8.38 -6.19
C LEU A 795 20.16 7.49 -6.48
N LEU A 796 20.11 6.21 -6.08
CA LEU A 796 21.16 5.23 -6.31
C LEU A 796 20.72 4.13 -7.29
N SER A 797 21.67 3.64 -8.09
CA SER A 797 21.49 2.52 -9.02
C SER A 797 22.82 1.83 -9.34
N ASN A 798 22.77 0.67 -10.01
CA ASN A 798 23.92 -0.07 -10.54
C ASN A 798 25.04 -0.29 -9.51
N ILE A 799 24.69 -0.83 -8.34
CA ILE A 799 25.63 -1.10 -7.26
C ILE A 799 26.34 -2.44 -7.51
N HIS A 800 27.67 -2.41 -7.56
CA HIS A 800 28.51 -3.59 -7.73
C HIS A 800 29.65 -3.62 -6.71
N VAL A 801 29.98 -4.81 -6.22
CA VAL A 801 31.25 -5.05 -5.51
C VAL A 801 32.23 -5.70 -6.49
N LEU A 802 33.34 -5.01 -6.73
CA LEU A 802 34.37 -5.37 -7.71
C LEU A 802 35.54 -6.07 -7.02
N ARG A 803 36.04 -7.14 -7.66
CA ARG A 803 37.31 -7.78 -7.29
C ARG A 803 38.50 -6.92 -7.74
N GLU A 804 39.67 -7.20 -7.19
CA GLU A 804 40.90 -6.54 -7.63
C GLU A 804 41.13 -6.77 -9.13
N GLY A 805 41.48 -5.71 -9.87
CA GLY A 805 41.67 -5.74 -11.33
C GLY A 805 40.38 -5.74 -12.15
N GLU A 806 39.22 -5.87 -11.52
CA GLU A 806 37.94 -5.88 -12.21
C GLU A 806 37.46 -4.47 -12.58
N SER A 807 36.81 -4.35 -13.73
CA SER A 807 36.21 -3.10 -14.20
C SER A 807 34.69 -3.08 -13.94
N VAL A 808 34.13 -1.88 -13.87
CA VAL A 808 32.67 -1.72 -13.86
C VAL A 808 32.14 -2.31 -15.18
N PRO A 809 31.13 -3.19 -15.16
CA PRO A 809 30.52 -3.70 -16.38
C PRO A 809 30.12 -2.55 -17.31
N GLN A 810 30.67 -2.53 -18.52
CA GLN A 810 30.26 -1.55 -19.52
C GLN A 810 28.99 -2.05 -20.22
N PRO A 811 28.00 -1.18 -20.48
CA PRO A 811 26.87 -1.52 -21.33
C PRO A 811 27.36 -2.02 -22.69
N ALA A 812 26.74 -3.09 -23.21
CA ALA A 812 27.05 -3.59 -24.54
C ALA A 812 26.77 -2.51 -25.60
N GLY A 813 27.66 -2.36 -26.58
CA GLY A 813 27.46 -1.48 -27.73
C GLY A 813 27.77 0.01 -27.50
N CYS A 814 28.59 0.36 -26.49
CA CYS A 814 29.07 1.73 -26.32
C CYS A 814 29.86 2.20 -27.58
N PRO A 815 29.40 3.26 -28.27
CA PRO A 815 30.08 3.74 -29.47
C PRO A 815 31.38 4.47 -29.12
N ARG A 816 32.24 4.67 -30.13
CA ARG A 816 33.46 5.49 -29.98
C ARG A 816 33.15 6.95 -29.66
N ALA A 817 32.13 7.49 -30.30
CA ALA A 817 31.62 8.83 -30.03
C ALA A 817 30.40 8.73 -29.12
N LEU A 818 30.58 9.05 -27.84
CA LEU A 818 29.50 9.09 -26.85
C LEU A 818 28.65 10.32 -27.11
N ARG A 819 27.35 10.15 -27.35
CA ARG A 819 26.38 11.22 -27.60
C ARG A 819 25.19 11.11 -26.65
N GLY A 820 24.68 12.27 -26.22
CA GLY A 820 23.50 12.35 -25.36
C GLY A 820 23.63 11.42 -24.14
N THR A 821 22.76 10.42 -24.06
CA THR A 821 22.65 9.49 -22.91
C THR A 821 23.91 8.64 -22.69
N GLU A 822 24.68 8.39 -23.75
CA GLU A 822 25.88 7.55 -23.72
C GLU A 822 26.99 8.17 -22.87
N ILE A 823 27.02 9.51 -22.79
CA ILE A 823 27.98 10.28 -21.96
C ILE A 823 27.85 9.92 -20.48
N LEU A 824 26.68 9.44 -20.05
CA LEU A 824 26.41 9.10 -18.66
C LEU A 824 26.23 7.59 -18.44
N ARG A 825 26.31 6.78 -19.51
CA ARG A 825 26.16 5.31 -19.46
C ARG A 825 27.47 4.57 -19.73
N CYS A 826 28.27 5.08 -20.67
CA CYS A 826 29.45 4.39 -21.19
C CYS A 826 30.78 4.71 -20.49
N PRO A 827 30.98 5.89 -19.86
CA PRO A 827 32.20 6.09 -19.09
C PRO A 827 32.32 5.11 -17.93
N ARG A 828 33.58 4.76 -17.62
CA ARG A 828 33.91 3.91 -16.48
C ARG A 828 33.61 4.62 -15.16
N ALA A 829 33.85 5.93 -15.12
CA ALA A 829 33.47 6.82 -14.04
C ALA A 829 33.18 8.20 -14.61
N TYR A 830 32.31 8.95 -13.94
CA TYR A 830 32.08 10.36 -14.26
C TYR A 830 31.53 11.11 -13.04
N ASN A 831 31.62 12.43 -13.07
CA ASN A 831 31.06 13.30 -12.04
C ASN A 831 30.74 14.67 -12.65
N GLY A 832 29.69 15.36 -12.18
CA GLY A 832 29.45 16.77 -12.53
C GLY A 832 28.78 17.02 -13.88
N VAL A 833 28.29 15.98 -14.54
CA VAL A 833 27.46 16.10 -15.76
C VAL A 833 26.00 15.94 -15.35
N GLN A 834 25.17 16.96 -15.59
CA GLN A 834 23.74 16.90 -15.32
C GLN A 834 23.06 15.92 -16.27
N ILE A 835 21.88 15.43 -15.85
CA ILE A 835 21.06 14.48 -16.63
C ILE A 835 20.96 14.94 -18.08
N ASP A 836 20.71 16.23 -18.31
CA ASP A 836 20.46 16.90 -19.61
C ASP A 836 21.74 17.35 -20.33
N GLY A 837 22.89 16.83 -19.90
CA GLY A 837 24.19 17.08 -20.52
C GLY A 837 24.84 18.39 -20.11
N TRP A 838 24.20 19.22 -19.27
CA TRP A 838 24.81 20.45 -18.78
C TRP A 838 25.96 20.16 -17.82
N ILE A 839 27.07 20.86 -18.02
CA ILE A 839 28.18 20.91 -17.08
C ILE A 839 28.04 22.18 -16.25
N GLY A 840 28.25 22.06 -14.95
CA GLY A 840 28.28 23.18 -14.01
C GLY A 840 29.69 23.77 -13.88
N ARG A 841 30.24 23.73 -12.66
CA ARG A 841 31.57 24.30 -12.36
C ARG A 841 32.73 23.36 -12.69
N LYS A 842 32.48 22.06 -12.67
CA LYS A 842 33.45 21.01 -12.99
C LYS A 842 32.70 19.78 -13.45
N ALA A 843 33.25 19.06 -14.40
CA ALA A 843 32.89 17.68 -14.69
C ALA A 843 34.15 16.82 -14.82
N SER A 844 34.01 15.51 -14.67
CA SER A 844 35.06 14.54 -14.96
C SER A 844 34.48 13.36 -15.72
N LEU A 845 35.25 12.84 -16.67
CA LEU A 845 34.91 11.66 -17.47
C LEU A 845 36.12 10.73 -17.50
N VAL A 846 35.92 9.46 -17.17
CA VAL A 846 36.95 8.41 -17.31
C VAL A 846 36.48 7.44 -18.38
N MET A 847 37.18 7.44 -19.52
CA MET A 847 36.85 6.62 -20.67
C MET A 847 37.94 5.59 -20.94
N VAL A 848 37.57 4.47 -21.56
CA VAL A 848 38.54 3.48 -22.04
C VAL A 848 39.03 3.93 -23.42
N ALA A 849 40.34 4.01 -23.58
CA ALA A 849 40.98 4.45 -24.81
C ALA A 849 41.64 3.27 -25.54
N ASP A 850 41.46 3.23 -26.86
CA ASP A 850 42.28 2.38 -27.73
C ASP A 850 43.72 2.90 -27.70
N ALA A 851 44.71 2.01 -27.86
CA ALA A 851 46.13 2.39 -27.86
C ALA A 851 46.51 3.40 -28.97
N THR A 852 45.63 3.58 -29.95
CA THR A 852 45.76 4.53 -31.06
C THR A 852 45.21 5.91 -30.74
N ALA A 853 44.47 6.10 -29.64
CA ALA A 853 43.89 7.39 -29.30
C ALA A 853 45.00 8.45 -29.08
N ARG A 854 44.87 9.59 -29.75
CA ARG A 854 45.79 10.75 -29.67
C ARG A 854 45.05 12.04 -29.34
N LYS A 855 43.73 12.07 -29.50
CA LYS A 855 42.92 13.25 -29.15
C LYS A 855 41.51 12.87 -28.67
N ALA A 856 40.91 13.75 -27.88
CA ALA A 856 39.50 13.73 -27.56
C ALA A 856 38.80 14.85 -28.33
N VAL A 857 37.80 14.51 -29.14
CA VAL A 857 36.96 15.47 -29.85
C VAL A 857 35.70 15.72 -29.02
N MET A 858 35.55 16.93 -28.50
CA MET A 858 34.42 17.34 -27.70
C MET A 858 33.52 18.29 -28.48
N LYS A 859 32.22 17.99 -28.52
CA LYS A 859 31.20 18.87 -29.11
C LYS A 859 30.20 19.26 -28.05
N GLY A 860 29.74 20.49 -28.09
CA GLY A 860 28.77 21.01 -27.15
C GLY A 860 28.23 22.36 -27.56
N PHE A 861 27.45 22.96 -26.66
CA PHE A 861 26.78 24.23 -26.88
C PHE A 861 27.03 25.18 -25.70
N VAL A 862 27.52 26.40 -25.98
CA VAL A 862 27.63 27.48 -25.00
C VAL A 862 26.50 28.49 -25.23
N PRO A 863 25.61 28.74 -24.25
CA PRO A 863 24.48 29.65 -24.42
C PRO A 863 24.90 31.12 -24.38
N GLY A 864 24.31 31.93 -25.26
CA GLY A 864 24.51 33.39 -25.24
C GLY A 864 23.68 34.11 -24.17
N THR A 865 22.66 33.45 -23.63
CA THR A 865 21.70 34.00 -22.66
C THR A 865 22.19 33.94 -21.21
N LEU A 866 23.35 33.32 -20.94
CA LEU A 866 23.95 33.23 -19.59
C LEU A 866 24.88 34.41 -19.24
N GLY A 867 25.09 35.36 -20.17
CA GLY A 867 25.89 36.57 -19.91
C GLY A 867 27.40 36.34 -19.79
N PHE A 868 27.92 35.26 -20.38
CA PHE A 868 29.36 34.96 -20.34
C PHE A 868 30.19 35.88 -21.24
N THR A 869 31.44 36.11 -20.83
CA THR A 869 32.44 36.78 -21.66
C THR A 869 33.06 35.82 -22.68
N PHE A 870 33.30 36.31 -23.90
CA PHE A 870 33.90 35.55 -25.00
C PHE A 870 35.24 36.18 -25.43
N PRO A 871 36.26 35.39 -25.83
CA PRO A 871 36.24 33.93 -25.99
C PRO A 871 36.05 33.17 -24.67
N TYR A 872 35.13 32.20 -24.67
CA TYR A 872 34.78 31.42 -23.50
C TYR A 872 35.81 30.30 -23.29
N ARG A 873 36.49 30.32 -22.14
CA ARG A 873 37.58 29.40 -21.83
C ARG A 873 37.09 28.14 -21.14
N ILE A 874 37.61 26.99 -21.57
CA ILE A 874 37.42 25.69 -20.92
C ILE A 874 38.80 25.09 -20.69
N THR A 875 39.11 24.79 -19.43
CA THR A 875 40.33 24.08 -19.05
C THR A 875 40.04 22.59 -19.00
N PHE A 876 40.84 21.82 -19.74
CA PHE A 876 40.84 20.37 -19.71
C PHE A 876 42.09 19.88 -19.01
N ASN A 877 41.95 18.99 -18.04
CA ASN A 877 43.07 18.25 -17.48
C ASN A 877 42.93 16.78 -17.89
N VAL A 878 43.81 16.33 -18.79
CA VAL A 878 43.81 14.99 -19.35
C VAL A 878 44.96 14.21 -18.76
N ASN A 879 44.67 13.21 -17.92
CA ASN A 879 45.68 12.38 -17.25
C ASN A 879 46.78 13.21 -16.53
N GLY A 880 46.43 14.37 -15.98
CA GLY A 880 47.36 15.28 -15.29
C GLY A 880 47.92 16.42 -16.16
N ALA A 881 47.76 16.36 -17.49
CA ALA A 881 48.21 17.41 -18.41
C ALA A 881 47.10 18.44 -18.68
N GLU A 882 47.39 19.71 -18.41
CA GLU A 882 46.43 20.80 -18.60
C GLU A 882 46.47 21.35 -20.04
N THR A 883 45.29 21.54 -20.64
CA THR A 883 45.09 22.20 -21.94
C THR A 883 43.95 23.20 -21.80
N VAL A 884 44.14 24.43 -22.23
CA VAL A 884 43.08 25.46 -22.27
C VAL A 884 42.58 25.60 -23.70
N SER A 885 41.27 25.54 -23.89
CA SER A 885 40.60 25.78 -25.17
C SER A 885 39.65 26.96 -25.08
N GLU A 886 39.44 27.63 -26.21
CA GLU A 886 38.63 28.84 -26.32
C GLU A 886 37.49 28.64 -27.34
N VAL A 887 36.28 29.02 -26.95
CA VAL A 887 35.09 29.08 -27.81
C VAL A 887 34.83 30.55 -28.16
N ALA A 888 34.94 30.92 -29.43
CA ALA A 888 34.97 32.32 -29.85
C ALA A 888 33.64 33.08 -29.67
N LYS A 889 32.49 32.40 -29.77
CA LYS A 889 31.16 33.00 -29.71
C LYS A 889 30.14 32.00 -29.13
N PRO A 890 28.97 32.46 -28.64
CA PRO A 890 27.88 31.56 -28.26
C PRO A 890 27.44 30.65 -29.41
N GLY A 891 26.96 29.46 -29.06
CA GLY A 891 26.49 28.45 -30.01
C GLY A 891 27.22 27.12 -29.88
N ASP A 892 27.09 26.29 -30.91
CA ASP A 892 27.75 24.99 -30.98
C ASP A 892 29.26 25.16 -31.15
N PHE A 893 30.03 24.26 -30.54
CA PHE A 893 31.48 24.20 -30.66
C PHE A 893 31.98 22.80 -30.94
N THR A 894 33.20 22.71 -31.45
CA THR A 894 33.98 21.47 -31.53
C THR A 894 35.42 21.79 -31.11
N LEU A 895 35.92 21.08 -30.11
CA LEU A 895 37.26 21.24 -29.57
C LEU A 895 38.02 19.93 -29.70
N GLU A 896 39.29 20.01 -30.10
CA GLU A 896 40.22 18.89 -30.12
C GLU A 896 41.19 19.02 -28.95
N ILE A 897 41.15 18.04 -28.05
CA ILE A 897 41.94 18.04 -26.82
C ILE A 897 43.02 16.98 -26.98
N PRO A 898 44.31 17.31 -26.86
CA PRO A 898 45.37 16.33 -26.98
C PRO A 898 45.26 15.29 -25.87
N VAL A 899 45.41 14.02 -26.24
CA VAL A 899 45.47 12.89 -25.31
C VAL A 899 46.84 12.23 -25.50
N ALA A 900 47.67 12.24 -24.46
CA ALA A 900 48.93 11.51 -24.50
C ALA A 900 48.66 10.04 -24.80
N ALA A 901 49.50 9.39 -25.62
CA ALA A 901 49.35 7.97 -25.94
C ALA A 901 49.34 7.14 -24.65
N ALA A 902 48.15 6.77 -24.21
CA ALA A 902 47.92 6.03 -22.98
C ALA A 902 47.35 4.66 -23.37
N GLN A 903 47.96 3.59 -22.88
CA GLN A 903 47.29 2.29 -22.84
C GLN A 903 46.38 2.27 -21.61
N GLY A 904 45.07 2.14 -21.82
CA GLY A 904 44.09 1.99 -20.74
C GLY A 904 43.09 3.14 -20.65
N GLU A 905 43.09 3.88 -19.54
CA GLU A 905 42.07 4.89 -19.23
C GLU A 905 42.54 6.31 -19.56
N VAL A 906 41.59 7.11 -20.06
CA VAL A 906 41.76 8.55 -20.24
C VAL A 906 40.78 9.26 -19.31
N ALA A 907 41.33 9.90 -18.28
CA ALA A 907 40.59 10.77 -17.37
C ALA A 907 40.64 12.21 -17.91
N ILE A 908 39.48 12.77 -18.21
CA ILE A 908 39.28 14.14 -18.68
C ILE A 908 38.54 14.90 -17.60
N ASP A 909 39.24 15.77 -16.89
CA ASP A 909 38.66 16.79 -16.01
C ASP A 909 38.35 18.04 -16.84
N ILE A 910 37.11 18.53 -16.72
CA ILE A 910 36.58 19.66 -17.47
C ILE A 910 36.25 20.78 -16.48
N VAL A 911 36.89 21.93 -16.63
CA VAL A 911 36.71 23.10 -15.75
C VAL A 911 36.38 24.32 -16.62
N PRO A 912 35.10 24.71 -16.72
CA PRO A 912 34.71 25.91 -17.44
C PRO A 912 35.14 27.16 -16.66
N ALA A 913 35.59 28.21 -17.36
CA ALA A 913 36.07 29.45 -16.72
C ALA A 913 34.93 30.28 -16.10
N GLN A 914 33.71 30.13 -16.59
CA GLN A 914 32.52 30.83 -16.12
C GLN A 914 31.35 29.86 -16.02
N ALA A 915 30.56 29.97 -14.97
CA ALA A 915 29.29 29.25 -14.83
C ALA A 915 28.26 30.19 -14.22
N SER A 916 26.98 29.98 -14.55
CA SER A 916 25.87 30.82 -14.09
C SER A 916 24.92 29.98 -13.24
N ASP A 917 24.55 30.52 -12.09
CA ASP A 917 23.59 29.88 -11.19
C ASP A 917 22.16 30.28 -11.59
N ARG A 918 21.31 29.28 -11.85
CA ARG A 918 19.90 29.45 -12.22
C ARG A 918 19.02 29.16 -11.00
N THR A 919 18.43 30.20 -10.42
CA THR A 919 17.60 30.11 -9.21
C THR A 919 16.09 30.13 -9.46
N GLU A 920 15.63 30.53 -10.66
CA GLU A 920 14.20 30.84 -10.89
C GLU A 920 13.52 30.09 -12.04
N GLU A 921 14.26 29.44 -12.94
CA GLU A 921 13.68 28.80 -14.15
C GLU A 921 13.11 27.40 -13.91
N PHE A 922 13.50 26.72 -12.82
CA PHE A 922 13.00 25.39 -12.47
C PHE A 922 12.26 25.43 -11.13
N SER A 923 11.08 26.06 -11.11
CA SER A 923 10.19 26.19 -9.95
C SER A 923 9.86 24.87 -9.23
N VAL A 924 10.13 23.72 -9.88
CA VAL A 924 9.84 22.38 -9.38
C VAL A 924 10.98 21.77 -8.55
N ARG A 925 12.19 22.35 -8.50
CA ARG A 925 13.37 21.64 -7.92
C ARG A 925 14.07 22.29 -6.72
N HIS A 926 13.73 23.51 -6.33
CA HIS A 926 14.24 24.20 -5.11
C HIS A 926 15.78 24.11 -4.90
N LYS A 927 16.54 23.84 -5.97
CA LYS A 927 18.00 23.63 -5.96
C LYS A 927 18.68 24.61 -6.88
N LEU A 928 19.90 25.02 -6.53
CA LEU A 928 20.74 25.84 -7.38
C LEU A 928 21.21 24.99 -8.56
N VAL A 929 20.76 25.30 -9.76
CA VAL A 929 21.27 24.63 -10.97
C VAL A 929 22.36 25.52 -11.56
N THR A 930 23.61 25.09 -11.47
CA THR A 930 24.72 25.82 -12.08
C THR A 930 24.96 25.30 -13.50
N GLN A 931 24.91 26.17 -14.50
CA GLN A 931 25.13 25.81 -15.91
C GLN A 931 26.28 26.62 -16.50
N ALA A 932 27.15 25.95 -17.24
CA ALA A 932 28.25 26.52 -18.00
C ALA A 932 28.04 26.27 -19.50
N PHE A 933 28.11 25.01 -19.92
CA PHE A 933 27.83 24.61 -21.30
C PHE A 933 27.20 23.22 -21.32
N ARG A 934 26.50 22.89 -22.41
CA ARG A 934 25.94 21.55 -22.63
C ARG A 934 26.93 20.70 -23.41
N LEU A 935 27.26 19.52 -22.90
CA LEU A 935 28.09 18.54 -23.58
C LEU A 935 27.19 17.67 -24.46
N ASP A 936 27.39 17.74 -25.78
CA ASP A 936 26.57 17.00 -26.75
C ASP A 936 27.24 15.69 -27.17
N SER A 937 28.57 15.69 -27.31
CA SER A 937 29.34 14.48 -27.57
C SER A 937 30.79 14.53 -27.13
N VAL A 938 31.35 13.36 -26.81
CA VAL A 938 32.79 13.16 -26.61
C VAL A 938 33.26 11.91 -27.35
N GLU A 939 34.34 12.01 -28.10
CA GLU A 939 34.91 10.90 -28.88
C GLU A 939 36.43 10.83 -28.67
N LEU A 940 36.97 9.64 -28.41
CA LEU A 940 38.41 9.39 -28.43
C LEU A 940 38.83 8.94 -29.83
N GLN A 941 39.78 9.65 -30.44
CA GLN A 941 40.30 9.40 -31.80
C GLN A 941 41.79 9.11 -31.80
#